data_AF-A0A374BK09-F1
#
_entry.id   AF-A0A374BK09-F1
#
_cell.length_a   1.000
_cell.length_b   1.000
_cell.length_c   1.000
_cell.angle_alpha   90.00
_cell.angle_beta   90.00
_cell.angle_gamma   90.00
#
_symmetry.space_group_name_H-M   'P 1'
#
loop_
_entity.id
_entity.type
_entity.pdbx_description
1 polymer ?
#
loop_
_entity_poly.entity_id
_entity_poly.type
_entity_poly.pdbx_seq_one_letter_code
_entity_poly.pdbx_strand_id
1 'polypeptide(L)'
;MKLKSNFKRILSGVMSVAMAATLLPSLPAVAEEAAEKYPYTMFAASDTEGSITINANNFCVNGNIATNGTIVSNGNLNVNGTKTENAGKEMIYIFDKIDSAYFSGNNIDEYSQDYTLEEINININDPLEVEGNATLTGNININTALKAFEDVTLNGEVKNTNNSVIFSKYGDIVIDSQNVNLNGLVYAPFGNVEIMAQNLNLNNVVIIADTITFNCPSVNANYSGNAGELVGTVSEPLDIPVDEWQYMKDENDNGLPDFFEDMNNWELLKDTDGDKLPDCVEQYLGSDSTLVDTDGDLLDDYYEVFVTGTDPTLIDTDENGITDGDEDFDEDGLTNLQEYELGTEPYNDDTDGDGLNDGEEINTYNTDPLKKDTDDDGLEDGDEIYLETDPTNPDTNENSILDGDEKRLQTFIHKVENEDCAVTEVRVSMEGTGNLQKTTTVESIMNKDILCSEVVGLVGEPFEIKTTSQFDKATLTYVIDKSKLGDTEFDNLLFLWYDEENDNFVELDTMLDEENSTVSVETTHFSKYMIVNREEWYKAWSTELYPSYYDYAPSGLSTVLVIDCSGSMQYNDPYEAGRKKAAESFINVLRNKDNVAILAEDSRPQILCNFTSVGQKNILLNSLNNIYSTGGNNFDASINQSIQLLKTQTGAPKKMIVFMSDGGCNISDSYLKEADSLDISIYTIGFGLGSDDKTLEHMAKMTHGEFYKAITTNDLADIYSQIALDTFFDTKDTDGDGLYDVFELAGIRVQNGQIVNTRYDLPDTDKDGLKDGVEIEPVPIYKTIIMDHKEQEVTAGYYFIMNSNPESNDDSDGDGYSDIEDPYPMDKPDILGDKYDFLDGETYYLTKMVGIYPEYYMNVKDNSTNPGASLIMYNYTGNNNQKFKFEWCDEGYKIHALNNEELVLTLHLNDDGSYSVFMGNDLNLQGQLWEVLPYNNGAKGLLGENGLVIRSKVLYYENNDTIGKPLYLSYKNNQISVSTDRINNARFMTCAIADWTRFGDAYMQYVGWTYTSNDKINRAMKNYTNNTKIGLKKYGDDKNIYFYNEKMLVINQSNGNFSDDGGLMFADVPMHGVICELMAAFNAATLAGENVNFFKTAAEFEYNALVLDIVTGGLFSNKTDYLKDGFYGSNPDKVSDWLDSLNLTYKTYKNPKIGDLEYAFDFGNALAQEMDSEFTNGNVAYFSYKYESSIELGAFAKVVTYQKQHSVAGIKDDNSGMIATFNRYSNYTEAQHNDGNTTYFNSIDEIANKEGCIFDVGYLIQKK
;
A
#
# COMPACT_ATOMS: atom_id res chain seq x y z
N MET A 1 7.64 63.70 19.25
CA MET A 1 6.32 63.02 19.27
C MET A 1 6.60 61.56 18.93
N LYS A 2 6.18 60.54 19.70
CA LYS A 2 4.79 60.05 19.87
C LYS A 2 4.16 59.79 18.49
N LEU A 3 3.80 58.58 18.06
CA LEU A 3 3.58 57.25 18.70
C LEU A 3 4.25 56.15 17.82
N LYS A 4 4.64 54.96 18.32
CA LYS A 4 3.87 53.68 18.37
C LYS A 4 3.08 53.32 17.10
N SER A 5 2.89 52.05 16.73
CA SER A 5 3.54 50.74 17.01
C SER A 5 2.75 49.64 16.25
N ASN A 6 3.25 48.40 16.24
CA ASN A 6 2.62 47.13 15.81
C ASN A 6 2.76 46.81 14.31
N PHE A 7 2.84 45.56 13.83
CA PHE A 7 3.29 44.24 14.32
C PHE A 7 3.00 43.25 13.16
N LYS A 8 4.02 42.55 12.64
CA LYS A 8 3.98 41.22 11.97
C LYS A 8 3.10 40.91 10.73
N ARG A 9 3.81 40.47 9.67
CA ARG A 9 3.71 39.17 8.94
C ARG A 9 2.65 39.01 7.82
N ILE A 10 3.02 38.16 6.83
CA ILE A 10 2.22 37.36 5.86
C ILE A 10 2.14 37.92 4.41
N LEU A 11 2.52 37.05 3.44
CA LEU A 11 2.29 36.99 1.96
C LEU A 11 2.57 38.25 1.10
N SER A 12 3.35 38.18 0.01
CA SER A 12 3.14 37.54 -1.32
C SER A 12 2.28 38.40 -2.28
N GLY A 13 2.45 38.19 -3.58
CA GLY A 13 1.58 38.76 -4.63
C GLY A 13 2.19 39.90 -5.44
N VAL A 14 2.82 39.52 -6.57
CA VAL A 14 2.73 40.13 -7.92
C VAL A 14 2.27 41.60 -8.01
N MET A 15 3.17 42.50 -8.47
CA MET A 15 2.94 43.20 -9.74
C MET A 15 4.18 43.96 -10.26
N SER A 16 4.38 43.75 -11.54
CA SER A 16 5.39 44.23 -12.50
C SER A 16 5.41 45.75 -12.79
N VAL A 17 6.25 46.11 -13.77
CA VAL A 17 6.31 47.37 -14.55
C VAL A 17 7.14 48.55 -13.99
N ALA A 18 8.42 48.54 -14.41
CA ALA A 18 9.23 49.65 -14.93
C ALA A 18 8.87 51.12 -14.59
N MET A 19 9.83 51.84 -13.99
CA MET A 19 10.61 52.91 -14.69
C MET A 19 11.50 53.75 -13.74
N ALA A 20 12.80 53.73 -14.03
CA ALA A 20 13.75 54.87 -14.01
C ALA A 20 14.02 55.71 -12.73
N ALA A 21 15.31 56.13 -12.68
CA ALA A 21 15.88 57.28 -11.96
C ALA A 21 16.37 57.10 -10.51
N THR A 22 17.65 56.75 -10.41
CA THR A 22 18.68 57.25 -9.46
C THR A 22 18.23 58.02 -8.22
N LEU A 23 18.62 57.53 -7.04
CA LEU A 23 19.26 58.34 -5.97
C LEU A 23 19.73 57.45 -4.80
N LEU A 24 21.05 57.28 -4.66
CA LEU A 24 21.69 56.74 -3.46
C LEU A 24 21.36 57.59 -2.21
N PRO A 25 20.83 57.00 -1.11
CA PRO A 25 20.84 57.61 0.20
C PRO A 25 22.00 57.04 1.03
N SER A 26 22.95 57.91 1.39
CA SER A 26 24.10 57.64 2.26
C SER A 26 23.82 56.74 3.48
N LEU A 27 24.64 55.70 3.65
CA LEU A 27 24.77 54.91 4.87
C LEU A 27 24.86 55.79 6.14
N PRO A 28 24.03 55.57 7.17
CA PRO A 28 24.36 55.98 8.52
C PRO A 28 25.43 55.03 9.07
N ALA A 29 26.46 55.57 9.71
CA ALA A 29 27.54 54.77 10.28
C ALA A 29 27.01 53.71 11.26
N VAL A 30 27.08 52.44 10.85
CA VAL A 30 26.84 51.28 11.70
C VAL A 30 28.01 51.19 12.68
N ALA A 31 27.71 51.03 13.97
CA ALA A 31 28.74 50.67 14.94
C ALA A 31 29.11 49.21 14.69
N GLU A 32 30.40 48.88 14.60
CA GLU A 32 30.89 47.50 14.42
C GLU A 32 30.20 46.56 15.42
N GLU A 33 29.22 45.79 14.94
CA GLU A 33 28.84 44.54 15.57
C GLU A 33 30.01 43.59 15.37
N ALA A 34 30.49 42.99 16.46
CA ALA A 34 31.61 42.07 16.39
C ALA A 34 31.18 40.87 15.54
N ALA A 35 31.92 40.59 14.46
CA ALA A 35 31.61 39.51 13.53
C ALA A 35 31.38 38.19 14.29
N GLU A 36 30.27 37.52 13.96
CA GLU A 36 29.97 36.22 14.54
C GLU A 36 31.03 35.21 14.09
N LYS A 37 31.55 34.44 15.06
CA LYS A 37 32.67 33.54 14.85
C LYS A 37 32.18 32.14 14.58
N TYR A 38 32.84 31.44 13.65
CA TYR A 38 32.56 30.05 13.36
C TYR A 38 32.60 29.22 14.65
N PRO A 39 31.51 28.52 15.02
CA PRO A 39 31.34 28.06 16.40
C PRO A 39 32.12 26.78 16.70
N TYR A 40 32.67 26.09 15.71
CA TYR A 40 33.27 24.76 15.86
C TYR A 40 34.81 24.81 15.87
N THR A 41 35.40 23.92 16.68
CA THR A 41 36.83 23.58 16.68
C THR A 41 37.13 22.56 15.58
N MET A 42 36.15 21.71 15.28
CA MET A 42 36.21 20.66 14.24
C MET A 42 34.82 20.54 13.61
N PHE A 43 34.75 20.63 12.29
CA PHE A 43 33.56 20.35 11.50
C PHE A 43 33.88 19.41 10.33
N ALA A 44 33.04 18.39 10.13
CA ALA A 44 33.13 17.47 9.00
C ALA A 44 31.77 17.42 8.27
N ALA A 45 31.74 17.81 6.99
CA ALA A 45 30.50 17.92 6.22
C ALA A 45 29.93 16.59 5.73
N SER A 46 30.74 15.53 5.60
CA SER A 46 30.27 14.21 5.23
C SER A 46 29.21 13.70 6.20
N ASP A 47 28.14 13.11 5.67
CA ASP A 47 27.05 12.47 6.41
C ASP A 47 27.33 11.00 6.81
N THR A 48 28.52 10.49 6.45
CA THR A 48 28.90 9.09 6.59
C THR A 48 29.20 8.65 8.04
N GLU A 49 29.31 7.33 8.27
CA GLU A 49 29.79 6.82 9.56
C GLU A 49 31.28 7.09 9.73
N GLY A 50 31.65 7.84 10.78
CA GLY A 50 33.05 8.14 11.08
C GLY A 50 33.63 9.38 10.41
N SER A 51 32.78 10.28 9.87
CA SER A 51 33.17 11.61 9.36
C SER A 51 34.11 12.38 10.29
N ILE A 52 34.05 12.14 11.60
CA ILE A 52 35.18 12.42 12.50
C ILE A 52 35.63 11.14 13.21
N THR A 53 36.80 10.61 12.87
CA THR A 53 37.36 9.39 13.47
C THR A 53 38.54 9.71 14.40
N ILE A 54 38.49 9.23 15.64
CA ILE A 54 39.46 9.52 16.70
C ILE A 54 40.06 8.23 17.28
N ASN A 55 41.19 7.82 16.74
CA ASN A 55 41.96 6.66 17.17
C ASN A 55 42.96 7.05 18.28
N ALA A 56 42.43 7.40 19.46
CA ALA A 56 43.23 7.86 20.60
C ALA A 56 42.74 7.36 21.98
N ASN A 57 43.66 7.13 22.92
CA ASN A 57 43.30 6.65 24.28
C ASN A 57 42.54 7.71 25.10
N ASN A 58 42.91 8.98 24.97
CA ASN A 58 42.21 10.12 25.57
C ASN A 58 42.29 11.32 24.60
N PHE A 59 41.14 11.90 24.26
CA PHE A 59 41.03 13.07 23.39
C PHE A 59 40.14 14.10 24.08
N CYS A 60 40.71 15.21 24.53
CA CYS A 60 39.95 16.30 25.15
C CYS A 60 39.76 17.43 24.15
N VAL A 61 38.56 18.00 24.05
CA VAL A 61 38.29 19.21 23.25
C VAL A 61 37.73 20.31 24.14
N ASN A 62 38.34 21.49 24.11
CA ASN A 62 37.85 22.71 24.78
C ASN A 62 37.27 23.65 23.73
N GLY A 63 36.04 23.36 23.34
CA GLY A 63 35.33 23.95 22.21
C GLY A 63 34.28 23.00 21.65
N ASN A 64 33.51 23.46 20.67
CA ASN A 64 32.45 22.66 20.05
C ASN A 64 33.01 21.78 18.92
N ILE A 65 32.39 20.64 18.65
CA ILE A 65 32.63 19.80 17.47
C ILE A 65 31.29 19.43 16.84
N ALA A 66 31.23 19.40 15.51
CA ALA A 66 30.03 19.06 14.76
C ALA A 66 30.35 18.22 13.51
N THR A 67 29.40 17.42 13.05
CA THR A 67 29.45 16.77 11.75
C THR A 67 28.04 16.40 11.28
N ASN A 68 27.84 16.29 9.97
CA ASN A 68 26.60 15.74 9.40
C ASN A 68 26.52 14.22 9.56
N GLY A 69 27.64 13.53 9.74
CA GLY A 69 27.69 12.09 9.99
C GLY A 69 27.86 11.77 11.47
N THR A 70 28.76 10.83 11.77
CA THR A 70 29.04 10.38 13.15
C THR A 70 30.50 10.59 13.59
N ILE A 71 30.72 10.69 14.91
CA ILE A 71 32.03 10.87 15.53
C ILE A 71 32.43 9.56 16.22
N VAL A 72 33.31 8.79 15.56
CA VAL A 72 33.85 7.52 16.06
C VAL A 72 35.08 7.78 16.93
N SER A 73 35.17 7.15 18.10
CA SER A 73 36.37 7.25 18.95
C SER A 73 36.72 5.92 19.63
N ASN A 74 37.97 5.50 19.48
CA ASN A 74 38.50 4.25 20.04
C ASN A 74 39.02 4.39 21.49
N GLY A 75 38.77 5.53 22.15
CA GLY A 75 39.08 5.75 23.57
C GLY A 75 38.28 6.90 24.19
N ASN A 76 38.80 7.51 25.26
CA ASN A 76 38.06 8.51 26.02
C ASN A 76 37.98 9.87 25.28
N LEU A 77 36.88 10.13 24.57
CA LEU A 77 36.55 11.47 24.08
C LEU A 77 35.87 12.30 25.19
N ASN A 78 36.39 13.49 25.48
CA ASN A 78 35.80 14.44 26.42
C ASN A 78 35.66 15.83 25.78
N VAL A 79 34.43 16.30 25.57
CA VAL A 79 34.14 17.59 24.92
C VAL A 79 33.64 18.59 25.96
N ASN A 80 34.48 19.57 26.28
CA ASN A 80 34.15 20.73 27.11
C ASN A 80 33.54 21.84 26.22
N GLY A 81 32.41 21.52 25.58
CA GLY A 81 31.68 22.31 24.59
C GLY A 81 30.45 21.51 24.10
N THR A 82 29.90 21.82 22.94
CA THR A 82 28.86 20.99 22.31
C THR A 82 29.48 19.92 21.41
N LYS A 83 28.99 18.68 21.50
CA LYS A 83 29.20 17.63 20.49
C LYS A 83 27.91 17.52 19.67
N THR A 84 27.99 17.66 18.35
CA THR A 84 26.86 17.49 17.43
C THR A 84 27.21 16.44 16.38
N GLU A 85 26.31 15.50 16.15
CA GLU A 85 26.33 14.49 15.08
C GLU A 85 25.00 14.62 14.35
N ASN A 86 24.94 14.30 13.05
CA ASN A 86 23.75 14.56 12.21
C ASN A 86 23.33 16.04 12.27
N ALA A 87 24.30 16.95 12.12
CA ALA A 87 24.12 18.38 12.35
C ALA A 87 23.21 19.09 11.33
N GLY A 88 23.08 18.56 10.11
CA GLY A 88 22.30 19.18 9.02
C GLY A 88 22.81 20.58 8.70
N LYS A 89 24.12 20.72 8.44
CA LYS A 89 24.81 21.99 8.20
C LYS A 89 25.52 21.90 6.86
N GLU A 90 25.29 22.88 5.98
CA GLU A 90 26.12 23.06 4.78
C GLU A 90 27.60 23.23 5.13
N MET A 91 28.46 22.92 4.16
CA MET A 91 29.86 23.34 4.18
C MET A 91 29.93 24.87 4.15
N ILE A 92 30.97 25.44 4.77
CA ILE A 92 31.22 26.89 4.71
C ILE A 92 32.40 27.17 3.78
N TYR A 93 32.13 27.82 2.66
CA TYR A 93 33.17 28.19 1.69
C TYR A 93 33.73 29.58 1.96
N ILE A 94 35.07 29.67 1.97
CA ILE A 94 35.86 30.83 2.41
C ILE A 94 37.17 31.02 1.61
N PHE A 95 37.18 30.62 0.34
CA PHE A 95 38.30 30.76 -0.60
C PHE A 95 38.81 32.21 -0.71
N ASP A 96 37.95 33.18 -1.05
CA ASP A 96 38.27 34.60 -1.16
C ASP A 96 38.75 35.18 0.17
N LYS A 97 38.16 34.74 1.29
CA LYS A 97 38.60 35.16 2.63
C LYS A 97 40.02 34.65 2.95
N ILE A 98 40.35 33.42 2.57
CA ILE A 98 41.70 32.84 2.75
C ILE A 98 42.71 33.55 1.83
N ASP A 99 42.38 33.71 0.55
CA ASP A 99 43.28 34.33 -0.43
C ASP A 99 43.49 35.81 -0.14
N SER A 100 42.43 36.55 0.23
CA SER A 100 42.56 37.93 0.72
C SER A 100 43.44 38.04 1.97
N ALA A 101 43.35 37.09 2.91
CA ALA A 101 44.07 37.13 4.18
C ALA A 101 45.54 36.72 4.07
N TYR A 102 45.89 35.82 3.15
CA TYR A 102 47.22 35.22 3.07
C TYR A 102 47.89 35.34 1.69
N PHE A 103 47.15 35.24 0.58
CA PHE A 103 47.68 35.15 -0.79
C PHE A 103 47.47 36.44 -1.61
N SER A 104 47.21 37.58 -0.95
CA SER A 104 47.04 38.91 -1.60
C SER A 104 48.32 39.76 -1.66
N GLY A 105 49.48 39.20 -1.31
CA GLY A 105 50.76 39.91 -1.14
C GLY A 105 51.79 39.65 -2.24
N ASN A 106 52.79 40.54 -2.39
CA ASN A 106 53.85 40.41 -3.41
C ASN A 106 54.96 39.37 -3.08
N ASN A 107 54.77 38.56 -2.05
CA ASN A 107 55.73 37.58 -1.55
C ASN A 107 54.99 36.24 -1.36
N ILE A 108 54.79 35.50 -2.43
CA ILE A 108 54.19 34.16 -2.42
C ILE A 108 55.16 33.25 -3.17
N ASP A 109 55.44 32.08 -2.62
CA ASP A 109 56.19 31.03 -3.30
C ASP A 109 55.16 30.17 -4.07
N GLU A 110 55.02 30.44 -5.38
CA GLU A 110 54.02 29.82 -6.27
C GLU A 110 54.62 28.65 -7.09
N TYR A 111 53.86 27.55 -7.24
CA TYR A 111 54.25 26.38 -8.04
C TYR A 111 53.09 25.82 -8.86
N SER A 112 53.18 25.88 -10.19
CA SER A 112 52.12 25.45 -11.12
C SER A 112 52.05 23.94 -11.39
N GLN A 113 52.62 23.11 -10.50
CA GLN A 113 52.76 21.65 -10.57
C GLN A 113 53.06 21.11 -9.16
N ASP A 114 52.94 19.79 -8.97
CA ASP A 114 53.39 19.06 -7.77
C ASP A 114 54.71 19.61 -7.18
N TYR A 115 54.65 19.99 -5.90
CA TYR A 115 55.79 20.49 -5.15
C TYR A 115 56.21 19.50 -4.07
N THR A 116 57.40 18.92 -4.20
CA THR A 116 57.99 18.03 -3.19
C THR A 116 59.29 18.58 -2.61
N LEU A 117 59.37 18.71 -1.29
CA LEU A 117 60.56 19.20 -0.56
C LEU A 117 60.96 18.27 0.60
N GLU A 118 62.18 17.72 0.55
CA GLU A 118 62.76 16.92 1.64
C GLU A 118 63.99 17.65 2.24
N GLU A 119 63.84 18.23 3.43
CA GLU A 119 64.92 18.93 4.15
C GLU A 119 64.88 18.69 5.67
N ILE A 120 66.01 18.87 6.36
CA ILE A 120 66.06 18.68 7.83
C ILE A 120 65.20 19.73 8.57
N ASN A 121 65.09 20.97 8.07
CA ASN A 121 64.22 21.99 8.68
C ASN A 121 63.60 22.88 7.59
N ILE A 122 62.30 22.76 7.40
CA ILE A 122 61.50 23.54 6.44
C ILE A 122 60.84 24.69 7.21
N ASN A 123 60.89 25.92 6.67
CA ASN A 123 60.29 27.09 7.31
C ASN A 123 59.52 27.92 6.27
N ILE A 124 58.20 27.80 6.26
CA ILE A 124 57.31 28.60 5.42
C ILE A 124 57.11 29.93 6.13
N ASN A 125 57.79 30.98 5.65
CA ASN A 125 57.76 32.34 6.23
C ASN A 125 57.07 33.37 5.34
N ASP A 126 57.04 33.09 4.04
CA ASP A 126 56.19 33.70 3.03
C ASP A 126 55.16 32.61 2.63
N PRO A 127 53.90 32.93 2.30
CA PRO A 127 52.90 31.96 1.85
C PRO A 127 53.39 31.05 0.71
N LEU A 128 53.04 29.77 0.77
CA LEU A 128 53.36 28.76 -0.26
C LEU A 128 52.05 28.30 -0.94
N GLU A 129 51.98 28.43 -2.25
CA GLU A 129 50.83 28.08 -3.09
C GLU A 129 51.25 27.09 -4.19
N VAL A 130 50.46 26.03 -4.38
CA VAL A 130 50.76 24.92 -5.29
C VAL A 130 49.49 24.55 -6.06
N GLU A 131 49.52 24.60 -7.40
CA GLU A 131 48.38 24.20 -8.25
C GLU A 131 48.21 22.67 -8.31
N GLY A 132 49.23 21.90 -7.91
CA GLY A 132 49.15 20.44 -7.72
C GLY A 132 49.41 20.02 -6.28
N ASN A 133 49.95 18.82 -6.09
CA ASN A 133 50.16 18.22 -4.76
C ASN A 133 51.34 18.83 -4.00
N ALA A 134 51.17 19.20 -2.74
CA ALA A 134 52.20 19.79 -1.87
C ALA A 134 52.73 18.79 -0.83
N THR A 135 53.87 18.15 -1.11
CA THR A 135 54.51 17.16 -0.23
C THR A 135 55.77 17.69 0.47
N LEU A 136 55.72 17.88 1.79
CA LEU A 136 56.85 18.35 2.60
C LEU A 136 57.35 17.26 3.54
N THR A 137 58.67 17.04 3.62
CA THR A 137 59.29 16.04 4.50
C THR A 137 60.44 16.66 5.30
N GLY A 138 60.27 16.82 6.63
CA GLY A 138 61.27 17.48 7.47
C GLY A 138 60.78 17.90 8.86
N ASN A 139 61.53 18.79 9.52
CA ASN A 139 60.99 19.58 10.64
C ASN A 139 60.31 20.84 10.05
N ILE A 140 59.00 20.78 9.85
CA ILE A 140 58.17 21.73 9.11
C ILE A 140 57.60 22.80 10.06
N ASN A 141 57.91 24.06 9.79
CA ASN A 141 57.48 25.23 10.55
C ASN A 141 56.66 26.17 9.65
N ILE A 142 55.33 26.18 9.80
CA ILE A 142 54.44 27.00 8.98
C ILE A 142 54.12 28.29 9.74
N ASN A 143 54.77 29.39 9.36
CA ASN A 143 54.60 30.69 10.02
C ASN A 143 53.56 31.59 9.33
N THR A 144 53.20 31.29 8.08
CA THR A 144 52.21 32.01 7.26
C THR A 144 51.12 31.06 6.75
N ALA A 145 51.19 30.58 5.51
CA ALA A 145 50.13 29.80 4.88
C ALA A 145 50.72 28.75 3.93
N LEU A 146 50.00 27.64 3.79
CA LEU A 146 50.26 26.59 2.80
C LEU A 146 48.93 26.28 2.11
N LYS A 147 48.85 26.47 0.80
CA LYS A 147 47.72 26.16 -0.07
C LYS A 147 48.17 25.18 -1.16
N ALA A 148 47.40 24.12 -1.35
CA ALA A 148 47.43 23.28 -2.55
C ALA A 148 46.04 23.27 -3.18
N PHE A 149 45.93 23.06 -4.49
CA PHE A 149 44.64 22.80 -5.12
C PHE A 149 44.27 21.32 -4.92
N GLU A 150 45.21 20.41 -5.18
CA GLU A 150 45.18 18.98 -4.82
C GLU A 150 45.70 18.75 -3.37
N ASP A 151 46.31 17.59 -3.07
CA ASP A 151 46.61 17.14 -1.72
C ASP A 151 47.76 17.90 -1.03
N VAL A 152 47.66 18.08 0.29
CA VAL A 152 48.76 18.53 1.16
C VAL A 152 49.27 17.38 2.03
N THR A 153 50.48 16.89 1.77
CA THR A 153 51.11 15.82 2.55
C THR A 153 52.30 16.32 3.39
N LEU A 154 52.24 16.20 4.72
CA LEU A 154 53.27 16.68 5.65
C LEU A 154 53.88 15.53 6.47
N ASN A 155 55.17 15.23 6.22
CA ASN A 155 55.92 14.16 6.86
C ASN A 155 57.02 14.72 7.80
N GLY A 156 57.14 14.20 9.02
CA GLY A 156 58.14 14.68 10.01
C GLY A 156 57.61 15.80 10.93
N GLU A 157 58.42 16.36 11.83
CA GLU A 157 57.90 17.23 12.92
C GLU A 157 57.13 18.46 12.37
N VAL A 158 55.82 18.55 12.61
CA VAL A 158 54.99 19.66 12.10
C VAL A 158 54.61 20.61 13.22
N LYS A 159 54.81 21.91 13.02
CA LYS A 159 54.20 22.97 13.83
C LYS A 159 53.88 24.21 13.01
N ASN A 160 52.85 24.93 13.43
CA ASN A 160 52.45 26.18 12.82
C ASN A 160 52.14 27.27 13.88
N THR A 161 51.64 28.44 13.46
CA THR A 161 51.33 29.55 14.36
C THR A 161 49.82 29.76 14.56
N ASN A 162 49.43 30.57 15.56
CA ASN A 162 48.00 30.83 15.84
C ASN A 162 47.23 31.50 14.69
N ASN A 163 47.94 32.08 13.72
CA ASN A 163 47.39 32.82 12.58
C ASN A 163 47.95 32.26 11.26
N SER A 164 48.07 30.94 11.16
CA SER A 164 48.47 30.26 9.91
C SER A 164 47.37 29.32 9.42
N VAL A 165 47.31 29.14 8.09
CA VAL A 165 46.39 28.20 7.43
C VAL A 165 47.15 27.05 6.76
N ILE A 166 46.59 25.85 6.82
CA ILE A 166 46.91 24.72 5.95
C ILE A 166 45.64 24.44 5.14
N PHE A 167 45.71 24.58 3.83
CA PHE A 167 44.58 24.59 2.92
C PHE A 167 44.82 23.61 1.77
N SER A 168 43.88 22.70 1.54
CA SER A 168 43.70 22.04 0.24
C SER A 168 42.38 22.54 -0.36
N LYS A 169 42.39 23.02 -1.62
CA LYS A 169 41.19 23.59 -2.25
C LYS A 169 40.19 22.49 -2.61
N TYR A 170 40.65 21.40 -3.21
CA TYR A 170 39.83 20.31 -3.73
C TYR A 170 40.24 18.90 -3.26
N GLY A 171 41.46 18.74 -2.73
CA GLY A 171 42.02 17.45 -2.27
C GLY A 171 42.11 17.26 -0.74
N ASP A 172 42.92 16.30 -0.34
CA ASP A 172 43.08 15.85 1.05
C ASP A 172 44.26 16.56 1.77
N ILE A 173 44.25 16.55 3.11
CA ILE A 173 45.37 16.98 3.96
C ILE A 173 45.82 15.79 4.83
N VAL A 174 47.02 15.26 4.56
CA VAL A 174 47.59 14.12 5.28
C VAL A 174 48.84 14.56 6.07
N ILE A 175 48.87 14.27 7.38
CA ILE A 175 50.00 14.60 8.26
C ILE A 175 50.48 13.34 8.98
N ASP A 176 51.62 12.76 8.59
CA ASP A 176 52.26 11.62 9.30
C ASP A 176 53.56 12.05 9.99
N SER A 177 53.55 12.06 11.32
CA SER A 177 54.62 12.68 12.09
C SER A 177 54.77 12.17 13.52
N GLN A 178 56.00 12.11 14.03
CA GLN A 178 56.20 11.81 15.45
C GLN A 178 55.69 12.91 16.40
N ASN A 179 55.75 14.18 15.99
CA ASN A 179 55.44 15.34 16.82
C ASN A 179 54.69 16.41 16.00
N VAL A 180 53.42 16.65 16.37
CA VAL A 180 52.54 17.61 15.68
C VAL A 180 52.00 18.64 16.68
N ASN A 181 52.12 19.92 16.34
CA ASN A 181 51.61 21.03 17.14
C ASN A 181 50.88 22.06 16.27
N LEU A 182 49.57 21.85 16.06
CA LEU A 182 48.73 22.68 15.19
C LEU A 182 47.94 23.73 15.98
N ASN A 183 47.77 24.86 15.32
CA ASN A 183 47.11 26.09 15.72
C ASN A 183 46.54 26.73 14.43
N GLY A 184 45.77 27.81 14.51
CA GLY A 184 45.23 28.48 13.32
C GLY A 184 44.11 27.69 12.64
N LEU A 185 44.15 27.58 11.32
CA LEU A 185 43.13 26.92 10.49
C LEU A 185 43.71 25.72 9.72
N VAL A 186 42.97 24.62 9.67
CA VAL A 186 43.17 23.52 8.72
C VAL A 186 41.86 23.36 7.95
N TYR A 187 41.91 23.43 6.62
CA TYR A 187 40.73 23.63 5.79
C TYR A 187 40.84 22.80 4.49
N ALA A 188 39.91 21.87 4.26
CA ALA A 188 39.86 20.99 3.09
C ALA A 188 38.41 20.70 2.71
N PRO A 189 37.65 21.67 2.18
CA PRO A 189 36.18 21.60 2.13
C PRO A 189 35.63 20.50 1.22
N PHE A 190 36.43 20.01 0.26
CA PHE A 190 36.08 18.92 -0.68
C PHE A 190 36.84 17.59 -0.40
N GLY A 191 37.61 17.54 0.70
CA GLY A 191 38.52 16.43 0.99
C GLY A 191 38.73 16.14 2.48
N ASN A 192 39.58 15.16 2.75
CA ASN A 192 39.77 14.55 4.06
C ASN A 192 40.97 15.15 4.81
N VAL A 193 40.87 15.33 6.13
CA VAL A 193 42.01 15.71 6.98
C VAL A 193 42.44 14.52 7.84
N GLU A 194 43.53 13.84 7.48
CA GLU A 194 44.11 12.74 8.28
C GLU A 194 45.39 13.17 9.02
N ILE A 195 45.45 12.94 10.33
CA ILE A 195 46.58 13.31 11.19
C ILE A 195 47.04 12.10 12.02
N MET A 196 48.18 11.52 11.65
CA MET A 196 48.85 10.43 12.37
C MET A 196 50.01 10.98 13.22
N ALA A 197 49.96 10.81 14.54
CA ALA A 197 51.08 11.24 15.40
C ALA A 197 51.27 10.57 16.76
N GLN A 198 52.53 10.46 17.21
CA GLN A 198 52.86 9.97 18.56
C GLN A 198 52.65 11.03 19.65
N ASN A 199 52.90 12.31 19.36
CA ASN A 199 52.58 13.45 20.23
C ASN A 199 51.81 14.49 19.41
N LEU A 200 50.49 14.55 19.56
CA LEU A 200 49.63 15.53 18.91
C LEU A 200 49.13 16.58 19.92
N ASN A 201 49.32 17.85 19.57
CA ASN A 201 48.92 19.00 20.37
C ASN A 201 48.14 19.97 19.49
N LEU A 202 46.92 20.33 19.90
CA LEU A 202 45.99 21.15 19.11
C LEU A 202 45.62 22.39 19.96
N ASN A 203 46.24 23.53 19.72
CA ASN A 203 45.99 24.74 20.51
C ASN A 203 45.52 25.89 19.63
N ASN A 204 44.38 26.50 19.96
CA ASN A 204 43.79 27.57 19.16
C ASN A 204 43.66 27.14 17.69
N VAL A 205 43.02 26.00 17.44
CA VAL A 205 42.79 25.45 16.09
C VAL A 205 41.30 25.50 15.72
N VAL A 206 41.03 25.61 14.42
CA VAL A 206 39.76 25.25 13.76
C VAL A 206 40.12 24.29 12.63
N ILE A 207 39.36 23.21 12.48
CA ILE A 207 39.51 22.22 11.40
C ILE A 207 38.16 22.08 10.72
N ILE A 208 38.13 22.21 9.39
CA ILE A 208 36.93 22.09 8.55
C ILE A 208 37.31 21.22 7.35
N ALA A 209 36.57 20.15 7.12
CA ALA A 209 36.86 19.19 6.06
C ALA A 209 35.59 18.46 5.61
N ASP A 210 35.67 17.64 4.57
CA ASP A 210 34.63 16.64 4.31
C ASP A 210 34.65 15.56 5.42
N THR A 211 35.82 14.95 5.67
CA THR A 211 36.06 14.06 6.84
C THR A 211 37.33 14.44 7.62
N ILE A 212 37.42 14.03 8.89
CA ILE A 212 38.58 14.28 9.78
C ILE A 212 38.98 13.00 10.52
N THR A 213 40.22 12.53 10.35
CA THR A 213 40.76 11.34 11.03
C THR A 213 42.00 11.65 11.88
N PHE A 214 42.04 11.14 13.12
CA PHE A 214 43.18 11.27 14.03
C PHE A 214 43.71 9.92 14.49
N ASN A 215 45.00 9.63 14.27
CA ASN A 215 45.67 8.40 14.68
C ASN A 215 46.79 8.70 15.70
N CYS A 216 46.49 8.71 17.02
CA CYS A 216 47.44 9.24 18.02
C CYS A 216 47.22 8.77 19.47
N PRO A 217 48.26 8.67 20.35
CA PRO A 217 48.09 8.14 21.70
C PRO A 217 47.17 8.95 22.65
N SER A 218 47.24 10.28 22.67
CA SER A 218 46.37 11.18 23.46
C SER A 218 46.49 12.64 22.98
N VAL A 219 45.41 13.43 23.10
CA VAL A 219 45.30 14.80 22.55
C VAL A 219 44.55 15.73 23.50
N ASN A 220 44.92 17.02 23.45
CA ASN A 220 44.07 18.11 23.94
C ASN A 220 43.92 19.15 22.81
N ALA A 221 42.68 19.44 22.43
CA ALA A 221 42.27 20.40 21.42
C ALA A 221 41.65 21.64 22.08
N ASN A 222 41.98 22.83 21.57
CA ASN A 222 41.44 24.10 22.07
C ASN A 222 41.00 24.96 20.88
N TYR A 223 39.78 25.50 20.95
CA TYR A 223 39.18 26.33 19.91
C TYR A 223 40.00 27.60 19.58
N SER A 224 40.11 27.93 18.29
CA SER A 224 40.68 29.21 17.83
C SER A 224 39.64 30.32 17.74
N GLY A 225 39.72 31.29 18.64
CA GLY A 225 38.98 32.54 18.48
C GLY A 225 39.44 33.40 17.29
N ASN A 226 40.65 33.17 16.76
CA ASN A 226 41.18 33.91 15.61
C ASN A 226 40.75 33.25 14.29
N ALA A 227 40.94 31.92 14.15
CA ALA A 227 40.51 31.24 12.93
C ALA A 227 38.98 31.26 12.79
N GLY A 228 38.22 31.11 13.88
CA GLY A 228 36.76 31.26 13.83
C GLY A 228 36.28 32.66 13.41
N GLU A 229 37.07 33.71 13.63
CA GLU A 229 36.77 35.08 13.16
C GLU A 229 37.08 35.26 11.66
N LEU A 230 38.06 34.52 11.12
CA LEU A 230 38.34 34.47 9.68
C LEU A 230 37.25 33.70 8.92
N VAL A 231 36.80 32.57 9.47
CA VAL A 231 35.78 31.72 8.81
C VAL A 231 34.40 32.38 8.82
N GLY A 232 33.99 33.00 9.94
CA GLY A 232 32.65 33.60 10.07
C GLY A 232 31.52 32.58 10.21
N THR A 233 30.29 32.95 9.85
CA THR A 233 29.08 32.09 9.98
C THR A 233 28.29 31.90 8.69
N VAL A 234 28.72 32.50 7.59
CA VAL A 234 28.04 32.46 6.28
C VAL A 234 29.09 32.18 5.21
N SER A 235 28.76 31.28 4.27
CA SER A 235 29.57 31.04 3.07
C SER A 235 29.67 32.32 2.23
N GLU A 236 30.74 32.45 1.44
CA GLU A 236 30.64 33.25 0.22
C GLU A 236 30.10 32.40 -0.94
N PRO A 237 29.57 33.02 -2.01
CA PRO A 237 29.31 32.33 -3.27
C PRO A 237 30.62 31.73 -3.81
N LEU A 238 30.53 30.54 -4.37
CA LEU A 238 31.66 29.84 -4.98
C LEU A 238 31.89 30.37 -6.39
N ASP A 239 32.93 31.18 -6.54
CA ASP A 239 33.54 31.51 -7.84
C ASP A 239 34.60 30.44 -8.13
N ILE A 240 34.27 29.48 -9.00
CA ILE A 240 35.14 28.37 -9.40
C ILE A 240 35.35 28.44 -10.93
N PRO A 241 36.47 29.02 -11.40
CA PRO A 241 36.79 29.12 -12.82
C PRO A 241 36.87 27.76 -13.51
N VAL A 242 36.47 27.71 -14.78
CA VAL A 242 36.48 26.47 -15.60
C VAL A 242 37.88 25.85 -15.72
N ASP A 243 38.97 26.64 -15.64
CA ASP A 243 40.33 26.10 -15.64
C ASP A 243 40.76 25.46 -14.31
N GLU A 244 40.01 25.66 -13.22
CA GLU A 244 40.21 24.93 -11.96
C GLU A 244 39.46 23.59 -11.90
N TRP A 245 38.49 23.35 -12.79
CA TRP A 245 37.67 22.12 -12.81
C TRP A 245 38.52 20.85 -12.94
N GLN A 246 39.68 20.93 -13.60
CA GLN A 246 40.63 19.82 -13.76
C GLN A 246 41.20 19.27 -12.43
N TYR A 247 41.03 19.99 -11.31
CA TYR A 247 41.48 19.59 -9.97
C TYR A 247 40.32 19.10 -9.08
N MET A 248 39.09 19.16 -9.59
CA MET A 248 37.90 18.65 -8.90
C MET A 248 37.67 17.17 -9.26
N LYS A 249 36.75 16.52 -8.54
CA LYS A 249 36.33 15.14 -8.85
C LYS A 249 35.33 15.16 -10.01
N ASP A 250 35.65 14.36 -11.02
CA ASP A 250 34.80 13.96 -12.14
C ASP A 250 34.92 12.43 -12.18
N GLU A 251 33.92 11.71 -11.67
CA GLU A 251 33.94 10.24 -11.63
C GLU A 251 33.59 9.60 -12.97
N ASN A 252 33.08 10.38 -13.95
CA ASN A 252 32.55 9.87 -15.21
C ASN A 252 33.36 10.27 -16.47
N ASP A 253 34.39 11.12 -16.29
CA ASP A 253 35.29 11.67 -17.32
C ASP A 253 34.57 12.48 -18.42
N ASN A 254 33.43 13.13 -18.14
CA ASN A 254 32.70 13.95 -19.12
C ASN A 254 33.24 15.39 -19.25
N GLY A 255 34.05 15.87 -18.30
CA GLY A 255 34.61 17.23 -18.29
C GLY A 255 33.81 18.27 -17.48
N LEU A 256 32.70 17.88 -16.87
CA LEU A 256 31.90 18.64 -15.91
C LEU A 256 32.05 17.96 -14.54
N PRO A 257 32.75 18.56 -13.55
CA PRO A 257 32.96 17.92 -12.26
C PRO A 257 31.65 17.55 -11.56
N ASP A 258 31.64 16.44 -10.81
CA ASP A 258 30.46 15.86 -10.13
C ASP A 258 29.68 16.89 -9.29
N PHE A 259 30.39 17.90 -8.78
CA PHE A 259 29.83 19.03 -8.02
C PHE A 259 28.83 19.87 -8.82
N PHE A 260 29.07 20.07 -10.12
CA PHE A 260 28.21 20.84 -11.02
C PHE A 260 27.09 20.01 -11.65
N GLU A 261 27.19 18.68 -11.65
CA GLU A 261 26.11 17.79 -12.12
C GLU A 261 24.88 17.81 -11.19
N ASP A 262 25.07 18.12 -9.91
CA ASP A 262 23.98 18.36 -8.97
C ASP A 262 23.56 19.84 -8.99
N MET A 263 22.45 20.13 -9.69
CA MET A 263 21.84 21.46 -9.79
C MET A 263 21.55 22.11 -8.43
N ASN A 264 21.40 21.34 -7.34
CA ASN A 264 21.21 21.93 -6.00
C ASN A 264 22.47 22.70 -5.53
N ASN A 265 23.65 22.38 -6.06
CA ASN A 265 24.88 23.13 -5.78
C ASN A 265 24.95 24.46 -6.54
N TRP A 266 24.08 24.69 -7.54
CA TRP A 266 24.10 25.93 -8.33
C TRP A 266 23.70 27.15 -7.49
N GLU A 267 22.83 26.98 -6.47
CA GLU A 267 22.54 28.02 -5.48
C GLU A 267 23.77 28.43 -4.63
N LEU A 268 24.83 27.60 -4.61
CA LEU A 268 26.09 27.91 -3.92
C LEU A 268 27.10 28.63 -4.81
N LEU A 269 26.92 28.56 -6.13
CA LEU A 269 27.80 29.16 -7.12
C LEU A 269 27.54 30.66 -7.24
N LYS A 270 28.46 31.35 -7.91
CA LYS A 270 28.25 32.72 -8.32
C LYS A 270 27.40 32.76 -9.59
N ASP A 271 26.34 33.54 -9.53
CA ASP A 271 25.41 33.93 -10.59
C ASP A 271 25.36 35.47 -10.50
N THR A 272 25.72 36.15 -11.59
CA THR A 272 26.07 37.57 -11.58
C THR A 272 24.96 38.48 -12.13
N ASP A 273 24.10 37.98 -13.01
CA ASP A 273 22.96 38.73 -13.56
C ASP A 273 21.59 38.24 -13.05
N GLY A 274 21.50 36.99 -12.57
CA GLY A 274 20.34 36.42 -11.86
C GLY A 274 19.38 35.63 -12.74
N ASP A 275 19.81 35.12 -13.89
CA ASP A 275 18.98 34.31 -14.81
C ASP A 275 18.74 32.87 -14.30
N LYS A 276 19.56 32.37 -13.35
CA LYS A 276 19.67 31.00 -12.79
C LYS A 276 20.73 30.09 -13.44
N LEU A 277 21.52 30.57 -14.39
CA LEU A 277 22.67 29.90 -14.99
C LEU A 277 23.96 30.45 -14.34
N PRO A 278 24.75 29.63 -13.61
CA PRO A 278 25.92 30.16 -12.89
C PRO A 278 27.07 30.60 -13.80
N ASP A 279 27.80 31.65 -13.42
CA ASP A 279 28.95 32.26 -14.12
C ASP A 279 29.90 31.24 -14.80
N CYS A 280 30.18 30.13 -14.12
CA CYS A 280 31.11 29.10 -14.57
C CYS A 280 30.48 28.10 -15.56
N VAL A 281 29.16 27.91 -15.52
CA VAL A 281 28.40 27.13 -16.51
C VAL A 281 28.25 27.95 -17.79
N GLU A 282 27.92 29.23 -17.66
CA GLU A 282 27.92 30.20 -18.77
C GLU A 282 29.29 30.27 -19.45
N GLN A 283 30.38 30.37 -18.69
CA GLN A 283 31.75 30.31 -19.21
C GLN A 283 32.04 29.00 -19.98
N TYR A 284 31.41 27.89 -19.60
CA TYR A 284 31.56 26.60 -20.25
C TYR A 284 30.74 26.50 -21.55
N LEU A 285 29.51 27.02 -21.55
CA LEU A 285 28.63 27.10 -22.73
C LEU A 285 29.12 28.15 -23.75
N GLY A 286 29.72 29.23 -23.27
CA GLY A 286 30.25 30.34 -24.07
C GLY A 286 29.46 31.64 -23.97
N SER A 287 28.46 31.70 -23.09
CA SER A 287 27.60 32.87 -22.90
C SER A 287 28.19 33.93 -21.95
N ASP A 288 27.56 35.09 -21.80
CA ASP A 288 28.09 36.25 -21.05
C ASP A 288 27.34 36.47 -19.73
N SER A 289 27.91 35.92 -18.65
CA SER A 289 27.64 36.11 -17.19
C SER A 289 27.42 37.52 -16.63
N THR A 290 27.11 38.49 -17.47
CA THR A 290 26.63 39.80 -17.10
C THR A 290 25.36 40.21 -17.85
N LEU A 291 24.77 39.30 -18.62
CA LEU A 291 23.63 39.45 -19.51
C LEU A 291 22.71 38.21 -19.40
N VAL A 292 21.54 38.39 -18.78
CA VAL A 292 20.43 37.41 -18.72
C VAL A 292 20.01 36.83 -20.08
N ASP A 293 20.30 37.56 -21.15
CA ASP A 293 20.00 37.28 -22.56
C ASP A 293 21.28 37.64 -23.31
N THR A 294 22.07 36.63 -23.67
CA THR A 294 23.43 36.79 -24.20
C THR A 294 23.46 37.28 -25.65
N ASP A 295 22.58 36.77 -26.51
CA ASP A 295 22.62 37.04 -27.96
C ASP A 295 21.62 38.12 -28.43
N GLY A 296 20.58 38.40 -27.64
CA GLY A 296 19.59 39.45 -27.83
C GLY A 296 18.28 39.03 -28.49
N ASP A 297 17.90 37.75 -28.45
CA ASP A 297 16.65 37.23 -29.02
C ASP A 297 15.40 37.42 -28.12
N LEU A 298 15.62 37.72 -26.83
CA LEU A 298 14.67 37.95 -25.72
C LEU A 298 14.24 36.73 -24.87
N LEU A 299 14.75 35.54 -25.13
CA LEU A 299 14.77 34.43 -24.16
C LEU A 299 15.88 34.67 -23.12
N ASP A 300 15.86 33.93 -22.00
CA ASP A 300 16.97 33.94 -21.02
C ASP A 300 17.86 32.70 -21.20
N ASP A 301 19.18 32.85 -21.00
CA ASP A 301 20.17 31.79 -21.28
C ASP A 301 19.81 30.45 -20.56
N TYR A 302 19.25 30.54 -19.35
CA TYR A 302 18.69 29.40 -18.62
C TYR A 302 17.50 28.73 -19.35
N TYR A 303 16.52 29.51 -19.80
CA TYR A 303 15.33 29.00 -20.52
C TYR A 303 15.72 28.34 -21.83
N GLU A 304 16.67 28.94 -22.55
CA GLU A 304 17.23 28.36 -23.77
C GLU A 304 17.85 26.99 -23.54
N VAL A 305 18.75 26.88 -22.56
CA VAL A 305 19.48 25.63 -22.27
C VAL A 305 18.57 24.52 -21.73
N PHE A 306 17.49 24.87 -21.01
CA PHE A 306 16.71 23.90 -20.24
C PHE A 306 15.24 23.71 -20.64
N VAL A 307 14.66 24.61 -21.44
CA VAL A 307 13.26 24.53 -21.90
C VAL A 307 13.18 24.35 -23.42
N THR A 308 13.69 25.30 -24.22
CA THR A 308 13.67 25.22 -25.70
C THR A 308 14.81 24.39 -26.28
N GLY A 309 15.91 24.18 -25.54
CA GLY A 309 17.08 23.44 -26.01
C GLY A 309 17.92 24.18 -27.07
N THR A 310 17.81 25.51 -27.13
CA THR A 310 18.52 26.40 -28.08
C THR A 310 19.94 26.75 -27.60
N ASP A 311 20.76 27.35 -28.47
CA ASP A 311 22.13 27.76 -28.15
C ASP A 311 22.12 29.25 -27.75
N PRO A 312 22.31 29.61 -26.46
CA PRO A 312 22.17 30.98 -25.96
C PRO A 312 23.27 31.95 -26.44
N THR A 313 24.06 31.54 -27.43
CA THR A 313 25.04 32.38 -28.11
C THR A 313 24.66 32.69 -29.56
N LEU A 314 23.50 32.20 -30.03
CA LEU A 314 23.03 32.22 -31.40
C LEU A 314 21.52 32.52 -31.51
N ILE A 315 21.20 33.78 -31.80
CA ILE A 315 19.84 34.35 -32.04
C ILE A 315 18.94 33.61 -33.07
N ASP A 316 19.43 32.55 -33.70
CA ASP A 316 18.83 31.74 -34.78
C ASP A 316 19.67 30.44 -34.79
N THR A 317 19.34 29.49 -33.91
CA THR A 317 20.14 28.28 -33.64
C THR A 317 20.25 27.34 -34.85
N ASP A 318 19.19 27.23 -35.67
CA ASP A 318 19.13 26.32 -36.82
C ASP A 318 19.53 26.97 -38.17
N GLU A 319 19.79 28.29 -38.18
CA GLU A 319 20.03 29.15 -39.35
C GLU A 319 18.85 29.23 -40.36
N ASN A 320 17.60 29.01 -39.94
CA ASN A 320 16.43 29.11 -40.83
C ASN A 320 16.00 30.54 -41.14
N GLY A 321 16.36 31.51 -40.28
CA GLY A 321 16.11 32.94 -40.46
C GLY A 321 14.87 33.50 -39.74
N ILE A 322 14.28 32.71 -38.84
CA ILE A 322 13.47 33.16 -37.69
C ILE A 322 14.43 33.20 -36.48
N THR A 323 14.14 34.00 -35.44
CA THR A 323 14.93 33.95 -34.20
C THR A 323 14.28 33.00 -33.22
N ASP A 324 15.04 32.38 -32.32
CA ASP A 324 14.56 31.28 -31.49
C ASP A 324 13.32 31.64 -30.64
N GLY A 325 13.22 32.87 -30.14
CA GLY A 325 12.03 33.43 -29.48
C GLY A 325 10.87 33.86 -30.39
N ASP A 326 11.11 34.05 -31.70
CA ASP A 326 10.09 34.29 -32.74
C ASP A 326 9.62 32.95 -33.37
N GLU A 327 10.22 31.79 -33.02
CA GLU A 327 9.75 30.45 -33.45
C GLU A 327 8.49 30.01 -32.70
N ASP A 328 7.79 29.04 -33.29
CA ASP A 328 6.49 28.49 -32.88
C ASP A 328 6.63 26.97 -33.09
N PHE A 329 6.90 26.24 -32.00
CA PHE A 329 7.45 24.88 -32.05
C PHE A 329 6.40 23.77 -32.12
N ASP A 330 5.19 24.02 -31.63
CA ASP A 330 4.04 23.10 -31.69
C ASP A 330 2.97 23.51 -32.72
N GLU A 331 3.13 24.67 -33.37
CA GLU A 331 2.25 25.24 -34.40
C GLU A 331 0.88 25.74 -33.85
N ASP A 332 0.78 26.07 -32.56
CA ASP A 332 -0.45 26.57 -31.90
C ASP A 332 -0.80 28.05 -32.25
N GLY A 333 0.22 28.83 -32.62
CA GLY A 333 0.11 30.26 -33.00
C GLY A 333 0.56 31.28 -31.95
N LEU A 334 1.16 30.85 -30.84
CA LEU A 334 2.07 31.60 -29.98
C LEU A 334 3.51 31.45 -30.51
N THR A 335 4.45 32.25 -29.98
CA THR A 335 5.88 32.03 -30.22
C THR A 335 6.55 31.68 -28.90
N ASN A 336 7.69 30.99 -28.94
CA ASN A 336 8.50 30.61 -27.77
C ASN A 336 8.67 31.78 -26.76
N LEU A 337 8.81 33.02 -27.24
CA LEU A 337 8.85 34.23 -26.39
C LEU A 337 7.49 34.58 -25.76
N GLN A 338 6.38 34.46 -26.49
CA GLN A 338 5.04 34.66 -25.94
C GLN A 338 4.74 33.61 -24.86
N GLU A 339 5.15 32.37 -25.09
CA GLU A 339 5.00 31.28 -24.15
C GLU A 339 5.87 31.46 -22.91
N TYR A 340 7.12 31.88 -23.07
CA TYR A 340 7.98 32.34 -21.97
C TYR A 340 7.34 33.48 -21.14
N GLU A 341 6.66 34.43 -21.79
CA GLU A 341 5.93 35.51 -21.10
C GLU A 341 4.64 35.04 -20.39
N LEU A 342 4.00 33.97 -20.87
CA LEU A 342 2.73 33.42 -20.34
C LEU A 342 2.94 32.32 -19.29
N GLY A 343 3.97 31.51 -19.45
CA GLY A 343 4.27 30.32 -18.66
C GLY A 343 3.75 29.00 -19.24
N THR A 344 3.43 28.95 -20.53
CA THR A 344 2.99 27.75 -21.27
C THR A 344 4.18 26.86 -21.69
N GLU A 345 3.91 25.67 -22.25
CA GLU A 345 4.94 24.68 -22.65
C GLU A 345 5.25 24.72 -24.17
N PRO A 346 6.44 25.19 -24.65
CA PRO A 346 6.82 25.32 -26.08
C PRO A 346 6.91 24.06 -26.95
N TYR A 347 6.28 22.97 -26.54
CA TYR A 347 6.22 21.71 -27.27
C TYR A 347 4.88 20.99 -27.03
N ASN A 348 3.85 21.72 -26.60
CA ASN A 348 2.58 21.16 -26.16
C ASN A 348 1.45 22.18 -26.34
N ASP A 349 0.70 21.99 -27.42
CA ASP A 349 -0.20 22.98 -28.00
C ASP A 349 -1.48 23.28 -27.18
N ASP A 350 -1.70 22.54 -26.09
CA ASP A 350 -2.76 22.67 -25.07
C ASP A 350 -2.10 22.40 -23.69
N THR A 351 -1.60 23.45 -23.03
CA THR A 351 -0.76 23.36 -21.82
C THR A 351 -1.52 22.78 -20.63
N ASP A 352 -2.79 23.12 -20.46
CA ASP A 352 -3.56 22.67 -19.30
C ASP A 352 -4.39 21.40 -19.54
N GLY A 353 -4.69 21.07 -20.80
CA GLY A 353 -5.26 19.80 -21.27
C GLY A 353 -6.79 19.77 -21.36
N ASP A 354 -7.45 20.87 -21.71
CA ASP A 354 -8.92 21.00 -21.72
C ASP A 354 -9.58 20.70 -23.09
N GLY A 355 -8.80 20.79 -24.17
CA GLY A 355 -9.22 20.64 -25.56
C GLY A 355 -9.26 21.95 -26.39
N LEU A 356 -8.80 23.07 -25.84
CA LEU A 356 -8.45 24.30 -26.56
C LEU A 356 -6.93 24.45 -26.60
N ASN A 357 -6.41 24.95 -27.72
CA ASN A 357 -4.99 25.26 -27.81
C ASN A 357 -4.68 26.62 -27.14
N ASP A 358 -3.51 26.77 -26.51
CA ASP A 358 -3.13 28.00 -25.75
C ASP A 358 -3.26 29.27 -26.61
N GLY A 359 -2.91 29.16 -27.89
CA GLY A 359 -3.03 30.18 -28.92
C GLY A 359 -4.48 30.48 -29.31
N GLU A 360 -5.39 29.50 -29.30
CA GLU A 360 -6.84 29.75 -29.46
C GLU A 360 -7.42 30.45 -28.23
N GLU A 361 -7.03 30.03 -27.04
CA GLU A 361 -7.42 30.64 -25.77
C GLU A 361 -7.03 32.11 -25.70
N ILE A 362 -5.74 32.43 -25.88
CA ILE A 362 -5.23 33.80 -25.81
C ILE A 362 -5.76 34.67 -26.95
N ASN A 363 -5.85 34.16 -28.18
CA ASN A 363 -6.20 34.99 -29.34
C ASN A 363 -7.70 35.04 -29.67
N THR A 364 -8.50 34.06 -29.24
CA THR A 364 -9.92 33.91 -29.60
C THR A 364 -10.85 34.00 -28.40
N TYR A 365 -10.65 33.17 -27.37
CA TYR A 365 -11.62 32.99 -26.29
C TYR A 365 -11.40 33.93 -25.09
N ASN A 366 -10.16 34.35 -24.86
CA ASN A 366 -9.69 35.17 -23.72
C ASN A 366 -9.77 34.42 -22.36
N THR A 367 -9.53 33.12 -22.40
CA THR A 367 -9.36 32.20 -21.27
C THR A 367 -7.91 32.22 -20.75
N ASP A 368 -7.59 31.42 -19.72
CA ASP A 368 -6.29 31.36 -19.06
C ASP A 368 -5.63 29.98 -19.31
N PRO A 369 -4.65 29.85 -20.24
CA PRO A 369 -4.14 28.57 -20.76
C PRO A 369 -3.31 27.72 -19.78
N LEU A 370 -3.43 28.03 -18.49
CA LEU A 370 -2.85 27.31 -17.36
C LEU A 370 -3.96 26.80 -16.42
N LYS A 371 -5.22 26.80 -16.88
CA LYS A 371 -6.43 26.58 -16.08
C LYS A 371 -7.67 26.21 -16.92
N LYS A 372 -7.81 24.90 -17.22
CA LYS A 372 -8.93 24.17 -17.83
C LYS A 372 -10.38 24.67 -17.71
N ASP A 373 -10.69 25.42 -16.68
CA ASP A 373 -12.02 26.00 -16.36
C ASP A 373 -11.68 27.42 -15.92
N THR A 374 -11.81 28.41 -16.80
CA THR A 374 -11.30 29.76 -16.56
C THR A 374 -12.06 30.47 -15.43
N ASP A 375 -13.36 30.22 -15.28
CA ASP A 375 -14.24 31.01 -14.42
C ASP A 375 -14.71 30.33 -13.11
N ASP A 376 -14.25 29.10 -12.85
CA ASP A 376 -14.51 28.24 -11.69
C ASP A 376 -15.98 27.75 -11.58
N ASP A 377 -16.62 27.48 -12.71
CA ASP A 377 -18.00 27.02 -12.88
C ASP A 377 -18.18 25.50 -12.67
N GLY A 378 -17.17 24.70 -13.02
CA GLY A 378 -17.21 23.25 -13.05
C GLY A 378 -17.41 22.64 -14.44
N LEU A 379 -17.21 23.42 -15.50
CA LEU A 379 -17.19 23.00 -16.90
C LEU A 379 -15.85 23.42 -17.51
N GLU A 380 -15.24 22.59 -18.35
CA GLU A 380 -13.97 22.94 -19.00
C GLU A 380 -14.22 23.93 -20.15
N ASP A 381 -13.30 24.87 -20.42
CA ASP A 381 -13.51 25.94 -21.40
C ASP A 381 -13.75 25.37 -22.82
N GLY A 382 -13.04 24.31 -23.21
CA GLY A 382 -13.27 23.54 -24.43
C GLY A 382 -14.64 22.83 -24.46
N ASP A 383 -15.15 22.39 -23.31
CA ASP A 383 -16.51 21.86 -23.18
C ASP A 383 -17.57 22.96 -23.30
N GLU A 384 -17.29 24.18 -22.82
CA GLU A 384 -18.15 25.36 -22.97
C GLU A 384 -18.32 25.76 -24.43
N ILE A 385 -17.21 25.81 -25.18
CA ILE A 385 -17.23 26.07 -26.63
C ILE A 385 -18.05 24.99 -27.36
N TYR A 386 -17.97 23.73 -26.94
CA TYR A 386 -18.80 22.65 -27.48
C TYR A 386 -20.30 22.81 -27.14
N LEU A 387 -20.63 23.29 -25.93
CA LEU A 387 -22.01 23.45 -25.44
C LEU A 387 -22.67 24.80 -25.81
N GLU A 388 -21.95 25.68 -26.51
CA GLU A 388 -22.33 27.05 -26.87
C GLU A 388 -22.53 27.99 -25.64
N THR A 389 -21.73 27.82 -24.58
CA THR A 389 -21.64 28.72 -23.42
C THR A 389 -20.45 29.70 -23.53
N ASP A 390 -20.20 30.53 -22.51
CA ASP A 390 -19.19 31.62 -22.51
C ASP A 390 -18.16 31.33 -21.40
N PRO A 391 -16.94 30.82 -21.72
CA PRO A 391 -15.94 30.35 -20.75
C PRO A 391 -15.30 31.44 -19.88
N THR A 392 -15.93 32.61 -19.81
CA THR A 392 -15.52 33.74 -18.97
C THR A 392 -16.67 34.24 -18.09
N ASN A 393 -17.80 33.53 -18.06
CA ASN A 393 -18.99 33.87 -17.31
C ASN A 393 -19.80 32.65 -16.80
N PRO A 394 -19.77 32.34 -15.47
CA PRO A 394 -20.20 31.06 -14.89
C PRO A 394 -21.73 30.93 -14.70
N ASP A 395 -22.51 31.58 -15.56
CA ASP A 395 -23.97 31.55 -15.70
C ASP A 395 -24.31 32.34 -16.98
N THR A 396 -23.96 31.77 -18.14
CA THR A 396 -24.13 32.34 -19.50
C THR A 396 -25.54 32.87 -19.74
N ASN A 397 -26.54 32.23 -19.14
CA ASN A 397 -27.95 32.52 -19.39
C ASN A 397 -28.68 33.31 -18.27
N GLU A 398 -27.94 33.76 -17.25
CA GLU A 398 -28.40 34.52 -16.06
C GLU A 398 -29.55 33.83 -15.27
N ASN A 399 -29.63 32.49 -15.25
CA ASN A 399 -30.72 31.77 -14.56
C ASN A 399 -30.46 31.43 -13.08
N SER A 400 -29.25 31.70 -12.59
CA SER A 400 -28.76 31.37 -11.23
C SER A 400 -28.52 29.87 -10.97
N ILE A 401 -28.15 29.14 -12.00
CA ILE A 401 -27.51 27.81 -11.99
C ILE A 401 -26.21 27.99 -12.79
N LEU A 402 -25.11 27.37 -12.33
CA LEU A 402 -23.84 27.39 -13.06
C LEU A 402 -23.99 26.57 -14.36
N ASP A 403 -23.24 26.87 -15.40
CA ASP A 403 -23.33 26.18 -16.68
C ASP A 403 -22.88 24.71 -16.57
N GLY A 404 -21.92 24.35 -15.72
CA GLY A 404 -21.55 22.97 -15.38
C GLY A 404 -22.63 22.21 -14.59
N ASP A 405 -23.41 22.91 -13.76
CA ASP A 405 -24.57 22.38 -13.03
C ASP A 405 -25.84 22.28 -13.92
N GLU A 406 -25.85 22.88 -15.13
CA GLU A 406 -27.04 22.94 -15.99
C GLU A 406 -27.26 21.62 -16.77
N LYS A 407 -28.46 21.05 -16.63
CA LYS A 407 -28.88 19.87 -17.38
C LYS A 407 -29.27 20.25 -18.81
N ARG A 408 -28.52 19.75 -19.80
CA ARG A 408 -28.76 19.99 -21.24
C ARG A 408 -29.14 18.69 -21.95
N LEU A 409 -30.12 18.76 -22.85
CA LEU A 409 -30.53 17.61 -23.67
C LEU A 409 -29.48 17.32 -24.74
N GLN A 410 -28.76 16.22 -24.56
CA GLN A 410 -27.68 15.80 -25.44
C GLN A 410 -27.95 14.40 -26.01
N THR A 411 -27.11 13.95 -26.95
CA THR A 411 -27.17 12.58 -27.50
C THR A 411 -25.78 12.07 -27.81
N PHE A 412 -25.35 11.05 -27.08
CA PHE A 412 -24.17 10.25 -27.39
C PHE A 412 -24.54 9.17 -28.42
N ILE A 413 -23.65 8.89 -29.39
CA ILE A 413 -23.86 7.91 -30.45
C ILE A 413 -22.63 7.02 -30.59
N HIS A 414 -22.73 5.80 -30.07
CA HIS A 414 -21.76 4.74 -30.29
C HIS A 414 -22.14 3.95 -31.56
N LYS A 415 -21.17 3.71 -32.44
CA LYS A 415 -21.35 2.83 -33.62
C LYS A 415 -20.79 1.46 -33.26
N VAL A 416 -21.61 0.43 -33.48
CA VAL A 416 -21.19 -0.95 -33.20
C VAL A 416 -20.21 -1.39 -34.26
N GLU A 417 -19.01 -1.79 -33.85
CA GLU A 417 -17.92 -2.14 -34.78
C GLU A 417 -18.14 -3.48 -35.49
N ASN A 418 -18.81 -4.43 -34.82
CA ASN A 418 -19.07 -5.76 -35.38
C ASN A 418 -20.04 -5.68 -36.57
N GLU A 419 -19.50 -5.79 -37.79
CA GLU A 419 -20.28 -5.80 -39.04
C GLU A 419 -21.32 -6.93 -39.13
N ASP A 420 -21.24 -7.99 -38.33
CA ASP A 420 -22.23 -9.07 -38.26
C ASP A 420 -23.29 -8.87 -37.15
N CYS A 421 -23.12 -7.90 -36.24
CA CYS A 421 -24.09 -7.60 -35.18
C CYS A 421 -25.40 -7.04 -35.75
N ALA A 422 -26.55 -7.46 -35.21
CA ALA A 422 -27.87 -6.97 -35.61
C ALA A 422 -28.14 -5.53 -35.13
N VAL A 423 -27.49 -5.09 -34.06
CA VAL A 423 -27.45 -3.69 -33.62
C VAL A 423 -26.30 -2.99 -34.35
N THR A 424 -26.55 -1.85 -35.00
CA THR A 424 -25.52 -1.11 -35.74
C THR A 424 -25.10 0.19 -35.06
N GLU A 425 -25.97 0.77 -34.25
CA GLU A 425 -25.69 1.98 -33.47
C GLU A 425 -26.45 1.92 -32.14
N VAL A 426 -25.78 2.32 -31.07
CA VAL A 426 -26.38 2.56 -29.75
C VAL A 426 -26.40 4.07 -29.52
N ARG A 427 -27.58 4.62 -29.23
CA ARG A 427 -27.78 6.04 -28.96
C ARG A 427 -28.29 6.24 -27.55
N VAL A 428 -27.61 7.10 -26.79
CA VAL A 428 -27.96 7.47 -25.42
C VAL A 428 -28.38 8.93 -25.43
N SER A 429 -29.64 9.23 -25.16
CA SER A 429 -30.16 10.61 -25.13
C SER A 429 -30.77 10.94 -23.78
N MET A 430 -30.27 11.99 -23.13
CA MET A 430 -30.70 12.42 -21.80
C MET A 430 -30.50 13.91 -21.59
N GLU A 431 -31.25 14.48 -20.65
CA GLU A 431 -30.95 15.78 -20.04
C GLU A 431 -29.94 15.53 -18.91
N GLY A 432 -28.68 15.87 -19.16
CA GLY A 432 -27.54 15.61 -18.26
C GLY A 432 -26.62 16.83 -18.11
N THR A 433 -25.82 16.85 -17.05
CA THR A 433 -24.77 17.85 -16.78
C THR A 433 -23.47 17.54 -17.53
N GLY A 434 -22.64 18.56 -17.80
CA GLY A 434 -21.36 18.42 -18.53
C GLY A 434 -21.52 17.94 -19.99
N ASN A 435 -20.40 17.61 -20.65
CA ASN A 435 -20.38 17.11 -22.01
C ASN A 435 -20.60 15.59 -22.09
N LEU A 436 -21.74 15.13 -22.64
CA LEU A 436 -22.03 13.70 -22.73
C LEU A 436 -21.06 12.90 -23.61
N GLN A 437 -20.29 13.54 -24.49
CA GLN A 437 -19.33 12.84 -25.34
C GLN A 437 -18.07 12.44 -24.57
N LYS A 438 -17.58 13.29 -23.64
CA LYS A 438 -16.47 12.98 -22.71
C LYS A 438 -16.93 12.03 -21.59
N THR A 439 -18.17 12.19 -21.08
CA THR A 439 -18.61 11.53 -19.83
C THR A 439 -19.34 10.21 -19.98
N THR A 440 -19.71 9.76 -21.20
CA THR A 440 -20.56 8.57 -21.42
C THR A 440 -19.86 7.53 -22.27
N THR A 441 -19.74 6.31 -21.76
CA THR A 441 -19.18 5.17 -22.50
C THR A 441 -20.24 4.12 -22.80
N VAL A 442 -20.06 3.43 -23.93
CA VAL A 442 -20.84 2.27 -24.35
C VAL A 442 -19.86 1.22 -24.87
N GLU A 443 -19.84 0.06 -24.23
CA GLU A 443 -18.92 -1.04 -24.55
C GLU A 443 -19.70 -2.31 -24.86
N SER A 444 -19.28 -3.08 -25.87
CA SER A 444 -19.84 -4.41 -26.13
C SER A 444 -19.24 -5.41 -25.14
N ILE A 445 -20.09 -6.06 -24.35
CA ILE A 445 -19.66 -7.08 -23.36
C ILE A 445 -19.81 -8.50 -23.91
N MET A 446 -19.96 -8.64 -25.23
CA MET A 446 -20.07 -9.92 -25.92
C MET A 446 -18.77 -10.72 -25.79
N ASN A 447 -18.86 -11.91 -25.21
CA ASN A 447 -17.75 -12.77 -24.80
C ASN A 447 -16.84 -12.17 -23.69
N LYS A 448 -17.26 -11.09 -23.02
CA LYS A 448 -16.61 -10.54 -21.80
C LYS A 448 -17.43 -10.86 -20.54
N ASP A 449 -18.74 -10.67 -20.59
CA ASP A 449 -19.67 -11.07 -19.52
C ASP A 449 -20.43 -12.32 -19.96
N ILE A 450 -20.12 -13.49 -19.38
CA ILE A 450 -20.70 -14.77 -19.82
C ILE A 450 -22.23 -14.83 -19.60
N LEU A 451 -22.72 -14.24 -18.51
CA LEU A 451 -24.14 -14.21 -18.19
C LEU A 451 -24.93 -13.42 -19.24
N CYS A 452 -24.41 -12.27 -19.67
CA CYS A 452 -25.00 -11.42 -20.70
C CYS A 452 -24.76 -11.95 -22.13
N SER A 453 -23.66 -12.66 -22.38
CA SER A 453 -23.32 -13.22 -23.69
C SER A 453 -24.19 -14.42 -24.08
N GLU A 454 -24.59 -15.25 -23.10
CA GLU A 454 -25.36 -16.46 -23.33
C GLU A 454 -26.88 -16.31 -23.07
N VAL A 455 -27.41 -15.08 -23.01
CA VAL A 455 -28.85 -14.86 -22.75
C VAL A 455 -29.74 -15.56 -23.78
N VAL A 456 -30.74 -16.33 -23.31
CA VAL A 456 -31.60 -17.10 -24.22
C VAL A 456 -32.38 -16.17 -25.16
N GLY A 457 -32.11 -16.31 -26.46
CA GLY A 457 -32.74 -15.54 -27.51
C GLY A 457 -32.09 -14.19 -27.78
N LEU A 458 -30.88 -13.91 -27.29
CA LEU A 458 -30.08 -12.72 -27.61
C LEU A 458 -30.09 -12.36 -29.11
N VAL A 459 -30.23 -11.07 -29.42
CA VAL A 459 -30.27 -10.51 -30.78
C VAL A 459 -29.27 -9.38 -30.89
N GLY A 460 -28.16 -9.63 -31.59
CA GLY A 460 -27.02 -8.72 -31.60
C GLY A 460 -26.14 -8.95 -30.38
N GLU A 461 -25.59 -7.87 -29.83
CA GLU A 461 -24.68 -7.90 -28.68
C GLU A 461 -25.32 -7.23 -27.45
N PRO A 462 -24.96 -7.68 -26.24
CA PRO A 462 -25.18 -6.91 -25.02
C PRO A 462 -24.18 -5.75 -24.94
N PHE A 463 -24.63 -4.61 -24.42
CA PHE A 463 -23.77 -3.44 -24.18
C PHE A 463 -23.84 -2.99 -22.73
N GLU A 464 -22.69 -2.75 -22.11
CA GLU A 464 -22.61 -1.98 -20.89
C GLU A 464 -22.61 -0.49 -21.21
N ILE A 465 -23.31 0.30 -20.40
CA ILE A 465 -23.38 1.75 -20.53
C ILE A 465 -23.01 2.37 -19.19
N LYS A 466 -22.10 3.34 -19.19
CA LYS A 466 -21.65 4.06 -18.00
C LYS A 466 -21.67 5.57 -18.27
N THR A 467 -21.87 6.36 -17.23
CA THR A 467 -21.75 7.83 -17.32
C THR A 467 -21.35 8.45 -15.98
N THR A 468 -20.60 9.55 -16.01
CA THR A 468 -20.37 10.41 -14.84
C THR A 468 -21.37 11.57 -14.75
N SER A 469 -22.10 11.88 -15.83
CA SER A 469 -23.09 12.97 -15.89
C SER A 469 -24.33 12.71 -15.03
N GLN A 470 -24.87 13.74 -14.38
CA GLN A 470 -26.10 13.62 -13.59
C GLN A 470 -27.35 13.76 -14.46
N PHE A 471 -28.20 12.72 -14.51
CA PHE A 471 -29.45 12.71 -15.29
C PHE A 471 -30.63 12.20 -14.45
N ASP A 472 -31.85 12.60 -14.80
CA ASP A 472 -33.08 12.05 -14.16
C ASP A 472 -33.67 10.87 -14.94
N LYS A 473 -33.53 10.90 -16.27
CA LYS A 473 -33.96 9.88 -17.23
C LYS A 473 -33.11 9.91 -18.49
N ALA A 474 -32.88 8.73 -19.04
CA ALA A 474 -32.26 8.54 -20.35
C ALA A 474 -33.16 7.70 -21.27
N THR A 475 -33.11 8.00 -22.57
CA THR A 475 -33.67 7.15 -23.62
C THR A 475 -32.53 6.42 -24.31
N LEU A 476 -32.53 5.10 -24.20
CA LEU A 476 -31.64 4.23 -24.97
C LEU A 476 -32.34 3.87 -26.28
N THR A 477 -31.64 3.98 -27.40
CA THR A 477 -32.16 3.64 -28.73
C THR A 477 -31.13 2.85 -29.52
N TYR A 478 -31.46 1.60 -29.84
CA TYR A 478 -30.65 0.71 -30.65
C TYR A 478 -31.17 0.72 -32.09
N VAL A 479 -30.29 0.97 -33.06
CA VAL A 479 -30.59 0.92 -34.50
C VAL A 479 -30.36 -0.51 -34.99
N ILE A 480 -31.35 -1.10 -35.65
CA ILE A 480 -31.36 -2.53 -36.00
C ILE A 480 -31.28 -2.76 -37.51
N ASP A 481 -30.29 -3.53 -37.96
CA ASP A 481 -30.28 -4.10 -39.30
C ASP A 481 -31.19 -5.32 -39.38
N LYS A 482 -32.41 -5.08 -39.87
CA LYS A 482 -33.45 -6.12 -40.06
C LYS A 482 -33.02 -7.30 -40.94
N SER A 483 -31.96 -7.17 -41.75
CA SER A 483 -31.46 -8.28 -42.58
C SER A 483 -30.69 -9.33 -41.78
N LYS A 484 -30.24 -8.99 -40.57
CA LYS A 484 -29.46 -9.85 -39.66
C LYS A 484 -30.28 -10.53 -38.56
N LEU A 485 -31.57 -10.22 -38.43
CA LEU A 485 -32.46 -10.80 -37.40
C LEU A 485 -32.73 -12.31 -37.55
N GLY A 486 -32.30 -12.93 -38.64
CA GLY A 486 -32.48 -14.37 -38.89
C GLY A 486 -33.96 -14.76 -38.97
N ASP A 487 -34.40 -15.64 -38.09
CA ASP A 487 -35.79 -16.09 -37.96
C ASP A 487 -36.61 -15.21 -36.97
N THR A 488 -36.03 -14.16 -36.38
CA THR A 488 -36.71 -13.25 -35.43
C THR A 488 -37.43 -12.11 -36.17
N GLU A 489 -38.75 -11.98 -35.97
CA GLU A 489 -39.52 -10.83 -36.48
C GLU A 489 -39.25 -9.56 -35.64
N PHE A 490 -39.25 -8.38 -36.29
CA PHE A 490 -38.91 -7.11 -35.62
C PHE A 490 -39.91 -6.71 -34.51
N ASP A 491 -41.19 -7.10 -34.62
CA ASP A 491 -42.21 -6.84 -33.58
C ASP A 491 -42.07 -7.77 -32.34
N ASN A 492 -41.19 -8.76 -32.43
CA ASN A 492 -40.88 -9.75 -31.39
C ASN A 492 -39.63 -9.40 -30.55
N LEU A 493 -39.03 -8.22 -30.75
CA LEU A 493 -37.87 -7.77 -29.97
C LEU A 493 -38.28 -7.24 -28.58
N LEU A 494 -37.43 -7.47 -27.59
CA LEU A 494 -37.61 -7.07 -26.18
C LEU A 494 -36.28 -6.57 -25.62
N PHE A 495 -36.26 -5.41 -24.97
CA PHE A 495 -35.15 -4.98 -24.13
C PHE A 495 -35.15 -5.73 -22.80
N LEU A 496 -33.98 -6.23 -22.41
CA LEU A 496 -33.66 -6.61 -21.03
C LEU A 496 -32.57 -5.67 -20.50
N TRP A 497 -32.50 -5.56 -19.17
CA TRP A 497 -31.29 -5.13 -18.47
C TRP A 497 -30.94 -6.13 -17.37
N TYR A 498 -29.66 -6.17 -16.98
CA TYR A 498 -29.18 -6.97 -15.86
C TYR A 498 -29.18 -6.12 -14.58
N ASP A 499 -29.96 -6.54 -13.59
CA ASP A 499 -30.04 -5.92 -12.26
C ASP A 499 -28.98 -6.55 -11.35
N GLU A 500 -27.81 -5.90 -11.28
CA GLU A 500 -26.64 -6.38 -10.55
C GLU A 500 -26.82 -6.40 -9.02
N GLU A 501 -27.79 -5.66 -8.47
CA GLU A 501 -28.09 -5.71 -7.01
C GLU A 501 -28.88 -6.98 -6.64
N ASN A 502 -29.57 -7.59 -7.62
CA ASN A 502 -30.52 -8.68 -7.40
C ASN A 502 -30.25 -9.94 -8.24
N ASP A 503 -29.10 -10.01 -8.94
CA ASP A 503 -28.67 -11.11 -9.82
C ASP A 503 -29.81 -11.62 -10.73
N ASN A 504 -30.39 -10.70 -11.51
CA ASN A 504 -31.57 -11.02 -12.31
C ASN A 504 -31.73 -10.14 -13.56
N PHE A 505 -32.07 -10.77 -14.68
CA PHE A 505 -32.53 -10.08 -15.89
C PHE A 505 -33.97 -9.59 -15.75
N VAL A 506 -34.19 -8.30 -16.04
CA VAL A 506 -35.48 -7.61 -15.91
C VAL A 506 -35.98 -7.18 -17.29
N GLU A 507 -37.22 -7.56 -17.62
CA GLU A 507 -37.90 -7.17 -18.85
C GLU A 507 -38.32 -5.69 -18.83
N LEU A 508 -38.04 -4.95 -19.91
CA LEU A 508 -38.36 -3.52 -20.01
C LEU A 508 -39.47 -3.20 -21.02
N ASP A 509 -40.24 -2.15 -20.74
CA ASP A 509 -41.31 -1.61 -21.60
C ASP A 509 -40.73 -1.09 -22.93
N THR A 510 -40.64 -1.99 -23.91
CA THR A 510 -39.91 -1.78 -25.17
C THR A 510 -40.75 -1.05 -26.20
N MET A 511 -40.21 0.05 -26.73
CA MET A 511 -40.80 0.82 -27.83
C MET A 511 -40.16 0.41 -29.17
N LEU A 512 -41.00 0.02 -30.14
CA LEU A 512 -40.57 -0.48 -31.45
C LEU A 512 -41.01 0.49 -32.55
N ASP A 513 -40.06 1.04 -33.31
CA ASP A 513 -40.32 1.88 -34.48
C ASP A 513 -39.86 1.15 -35.76
N GLU A 514 -40.83 0.61 -36.49
CA GLU A 514 -40.58 -0.12 -37.72
C GLU A 514 -40.15 0.80 -38.89
N GLU A 515 -40.50 2.09 -38.89
CA GLU A 515 -40.15 3.02 -39.98
C GLU A 515 -38.68 3.42 -39.88
N ASN A 516 -38.21 3.75 -38.67
CA ASN A 516 -36.81 4.09 -38.41
C ASN A 516 -35.92 2.86 -38.13
N SER A 517 -36.52 1.67 -37.97
CA SER A 517 -35.83 0.42 -37.60
C SER A 517 -35.08 0.52 -36.27
N THR A 518 -35.70 1.18 -35.29
CA THR A 518 -35.14 1.41 -33.96
C THR A 518 -35.95 0.74 -32.87
N VAL A 519 -35.24 0.25 -31.85
CA VAL A 519 -35.80 -0.30 -30.61
C VAL A 519 -35.35 0.61 -29.48
N SER A 520 -36.26 1.04 -28.61
CA SER A 520 -35.97 2.05 -27.59
C SER A 520 -36.61 1.75 -26.23
N VAL A 521 -36.01 2.30 -25.17
CA VAL A 521 -36.48 2.18 -23.78
C VAL A 521 -36.13 3.44 -22.98
N GLU A 522 -36.96 3.79 -21.98
CA GLU A 522 -36.61 4.80 -20.97
C GLU A 522 -36.00 4.12 -19.73
N THR A 523 -34.89 4.65 -19.23
CA THR A 523 -34.22 4.22 -17.99
C THR A 523 -33.94 5.40 -17.05
N THR A 524 -33.66 5.12 -15.78
CA THR A 524 -33.30 6.08 -14.71
C THR A 524 -31.93 5.81 -14.09
N HIS A 525 -31.16 4.90 -14.68
CA HIS A 525 -29.80 4.49 -14.33
C HIS A 525 -29.16 3.92 -15.61
N PHE A 526 -27.86 3.62 -15.59
CA PHE A 526 -27.25 2.75 -16.59
C PHE A 526 -26.70 1.47 -15.95
N SER A 527 -26.44 0.49 -16.81
CA SER A 527 -26.07 -0.90 -16.52
C SER A 527 -25.85 -1.62 -17.87
N LYS A 528 -25.90 -2.94 -17.87
CA LYS A 528 -25.81 -3.84 -19.02
C LYS A 528 -27.20 -4.02 -19.66
N TYR A 529 -27.32 -3.64 -20.94
CA TYR A 529 -28.56 -3.68 -21.72
C TYR A 529 -28.42 -4.59 -22.95
N MET A 530 -29.50 -5.25 -23.35
CA MET A 530 -29.50 -6.18 -24.47
C MET A 530 -30.88 -6.31 -25.12
N ILE A 531 -30.91 -6.80 -26.36
CA ILE A 531 -32.15 -7.15 -27.06
C ILE A 531 -32.29 -8.67 -27.14
N VAL A 532 -33.49 -9.20 -26.88
CA VAL A 532 -33.81 -10.62 -27.04
C VAL A 532 -35.05 -10.83 -27.92
N ASN A 533 -35.14 -12.02 -28.51
CA ASN A 533 -36.36 -12.60 -29.07
C ASN A 533 -37.31 -12.96 -27.91
N ARG A 534 -38.40 -12.20 -27.79
CA ARG A 534 -39.40 -12.29 -26.72
C ARG A 534 -40.04 -13.68 -26.62
N GLU A 535 -40.32 -14.33 -27.75
CA GLU A 535 -40.92 -15.68 -27.76
C GLU A 535 -39.95 -16.74 -27.22
N GLU A 536 -38.68 -16.74 -27.63
CA GLU A 536 -37.68 -17.69 -27.15
C GLU A 536 -37.33 -17.46 -25.67
N TRP A 537 -37.19 -16.19 -25.25
CA TRP A 537 -37.05 -15.84 -23.83
C TRP A 537 -38.20 -16.41 -22.99
N TYR A 538 -39.46 -16.05 -23.29
CA TYR A 538 -40.59 -16.54 -22.53
C TYR A 538 -40.78 -18.05 -22.62
N LYS A 539 -40.37 -18.69 -23.72
CA LYS A 539 -40.40 -20.15 -23.90
C LYS A 539 -39.42 -20.87 -22.98
N ALA A 540 -38.22 -20.32 -22.77
CA ALA A 540 -37.26 -20.84 -21.79
C ALA A 540 -37.91 -20.95 -20.39
N TRP A 541 -38.53 -19.86 -19.94
CA TRP A 541 -39.21 -19.79 -18.65
C TRP A 541 -40.57 -20.52 -18.59
N SER A 542 -41.19 -20.81 -19.75
CA SER A 542 -42.45 -21.58 -19.86
C SER A 542 -42.33 -23.07 -19.51
N THR A 543 -41.11 -23.61 -19.54
CA THR A 543 -40.88 -25.03 -19.32
C THR A 543 -40.73 -25.30 -17.82
N GLU A 544 -41.72 -25.95 -17.19
CA GLU A 544 -41.56 -26.49 -15.84
C GLU A 544 -40.55 -27.66 -15.86
N LEU A 545 -39.34 -27.45 -15.34
CA LEU A 545 -38.29 -28.47 -15.28
C LEU A 545 -38.53 -29.50 -14.15
N TYR A 546 -39.13 -29.07 -13.03
CA TYR A 546 -39.23 -29.88 -11.82
C TYR A 546 -40.69 -30.05 -11.37
N PRO A 547 -41.28 -31.25 -11.48
CA PRO A 547 -42.61 -31.55 -10.94
C PRO A 547 -42.51 -32.15 -9.53
N SER A 548 -42.85 -31.39 -8.48
CA SER A 548 -43.06 -31.98 -7.17
C SER A 548 -44.37 -32.80 -7.15
N TYR A 549 -44.46 -33.82 -6.30
CA TYR A 549 -45.71 -34.56 -6.07
C TYR A 549 -46.88 -33.63 -5.65
N TYR A 550 -46.56 -32.46 -5.10
CA TYR A 550 -47.52 -31.44 -4.65
C TYR A 550 -47.98 -30.48 -5.77
N ASP A 551 -47.47 -30.56 -6.99
CA ASP A 551 -47.91 -29.65 -8.06
C ASP A 551 -49.28 -29.99 -8.64
N TYR A 552 -49.68 -31.26 -8.57
CA TYR A 552 -51.05 -31.69 -8.83
C TYR A 552 -52.05 -31.39 -7.69
N ALA A 553 -51.60 -30.79 -6.57
CA ALA A 553 -52.49 -30.41 -5.48
C ALA A 553 -53.14 -29.02 -5.77
N PRO A 554 -54.49 -28.89 -5.67
CA PRO A 554 -55.21 -27.64 -5.99
C PRO A 554 -55.05 -26.54 -4.92
N SER A 555 -54.20 -26.73 -3.92
CA SER A 555 -53.94 -25.80 -2.82
C SER A 555 -52.50 -25.94 -2.34
N GLY A 556 -51.85 -24.80 -2.07
CA GLY A 556 -50.48 -24.76 -1.56
C GLY A 556 -50.34 -24.99 -0.04
N LEU A 557 -49.10 -25.01 0.41
CA LEU A 557 -48.67 -25.04 1.80
C LEU A 557 -49.30 -23.90 2.61
N SER A 558 -49.46 -24.10 3.91
CA SER A 558 -49.77 -23.02 4.86
C SER A 558 -48.76 -23.00 6.00
N THR A 559 -47.96 -21.94 6.04
CA THR A 559 -46.87 -21.76 7.01
C THR A 559 -47.11 -20.55 7.90
N VAL A 560 -46.86 -20.70 9.21
CA VAL A 560 -46.69 -19.55 10.10
C VAL A 560 -45.20 -19.39 10.40
N LEU A 561 -44.61 -18.28 9.98
CA LEU A 561 -43.28 -17.86 10.42
C LEU A 561 -43.42 -17.17 11.78
N VAL A 562 -42.82 -17.74 12.82
CA VAL A 562 -42.75 -17.18 14.16
C VAL A 562 -41.32 -16.70 14.39
N ILE A 563 -41.17 -15.38 14.47
CA ILE A 563 -39.88 -14.68 14.54
C ILE A 563 -39.74 -14.08 15.93
N ASP A 564 -38.72 -14.48 16.68
CA ASP A 564 -38.40 -13.84 17.97
C ASP A 564 -38.09 -12.36 17.78
N CYS A 565 -38.83 -11.55 18.53
CA CYS A 565 -38.76 -10.09 18.58
C CYS A 565 -38.54 -9.58 20.01
N SER A 566 -38.10 -10.45 20.92
CA SER A 566 -37.80 -10.12 22.31
C SER A 566 -36.54 -9.24 22.45
N GLY A 567 -36.28 -8.74 23.66
CA GLY A 567 -35.15 -7.83 23.90
C GLY A 567 -33.76 -8.47 23.80
N SER A 568 -33.63 -9.79 23.90
CA SER A 568 -32.34 -10.49 23.73
C SER A 568 -31.85 -10.42 22.29
N MET A 569 -32.75 -10.35 21.32
CA MET A 569 -32.44 -10.30 19.90
C MET A 569 -31.51 -9.13 19.51
N GLN A 570 -31.48 -8.03 20.28
CA GLN A 570 -30.53 -6.92 20.06
C GLN A 570 -29.05 -7.35 20.16
N TYR A 571 -28.75 -8.47 20.81
CA TYR A 571 -27.40 -9.00 20.96
C TYR A 571 -26.97 -9.93 19.81
N ASN A 572 -27.91 -10.68 19.22
CA ASN A 572 -27.63 -11.66 18.18
C ASN A 572 -27.93 -11.15 16.76
N ASP A 573 -28.84 -10.18 16.61
CA ASP A 573 -29.20 -9.53 15.34
C ASP A 573 -29.42 -8.02 15.58
N PRO A 574 -28.34 -7.25 15.84
CA PRO A 574 -28.41 -5.80 15.95
C PRO A 574 -28.90 -5.20 14.61
N TYR A 575 -29.79 -4.22 14.69
CA TYR A 575 -30.45 -3.57 13.54
C TYR A 575 -31.47 -4.44 12.76
N GLU A 576 -31.90 -5.58 13.32
CA GLU A 576 -33.02 -6.37 12.80
C GLU A 576 -32.85 -6.96 11.37
N ALA A 577 -31.66 -6.88 10.78
CA ALA A 577 -31.44 -7.19 9.36
C ALA A 577 -31.38 -8.70 9.07
N GLY A 578 -30.73 -9.50 9.92
CA GLY A 578 -30.47 -10.91 9.67
C GLY A 578 -31.75 -11.76 9.73
N ARG A 579 -32.61 -11.53 10.73
CA ARG A 579 -33.92 -12.21 10.81
C ARG A 579 -34.83 -11.86 9.65
N LYS A 580 -34.77 -10.61 9.18
CA LYS A 580 -35.51 -10.16 8.00
C LYS A 580 -35.02 -10.95 6.78
N LYS A 581 -33.72 -10.88 6.44
CA LYS A 581 -33.14 -11.56 5.26
C LYS A 581 -33.47 -13.06 5.25
N ALA A 582 -33.33 -13.74 6.39
CA ALA A 582 -33.69 -15.16 6.51
C ALA A 582 -35.18 -15.47 6.23
N ALA A 583 -36.10 -14.66 6.76
CA ALA A 583 -37.52 -14.81 6.48
C ALA A 583 -37.87 -14.48 5.01
N GLU A 584 -37.14 -13.55 4.39
CA GLU A 584 -37.26 -13.23 2.96
C GLU A 584 -36.78 -14.41 2.09
N SER A 585 -35.63 -15.02 2.38
CA SER A 585 -35.14 -16.21 1.69
C SER A 585 -36.15 -17.36 1.70
N PHE A 586 -36.77 -17.66 2.85
CA PHE A 586 -37.86 -18.66 2.91
C PHE A 586 -39.02 -18.30 1.99
N ILE A 587 -39.48 -17.04 1.99
CA ILE A 587 -40.58 -16.57 1.14
C ILE A 587 -40.21 -16.61 -0.35
N ASN A 588 -38.93 -16.41 -0.69
CA ASN A 588 -38.41 -16.42 -2.06
C ASN A 588 -38.46 -17.81 -2.72
N VAL A 589 -38.32 -18.88 -1.94
CA VAL A 589 -38.37 -20.30 -2.40
C VAL A 589 -39.82 -20.81 -2.56
N LEU A 590 -40.80 -20.18 -1.92
CA LEU A 590 -42.20 -20.63 -1.97
C LEU A 590 -42.88 -20.32 -3.30
N ARG A 591 -43.84 -21.17 -3.70
CA ARG A 591 -44.65 -20.96 -4.91
C ARG A 591 -45.79 -19.99 -4.60
N ASN A 592 -46.25 -19.26 -5.62
CA ASN A 592 -47.35 -18.29 -5.51
C ASN A 592 -48.65 -18.82 -4.86
N LYS A 593 -48.93 -20.13 -4.98
CA LYS A 593 -50.11 -20.80 -4.39
C LYS A 593 -50.00 -21.13 -2.90
N ASP A 594 -48.80 -21.06 -2.33
CA ASP A 594 -48.51 -21.27 -0.92
C ASP A 594 -48.91 -20.00 -0.12
N ASN A 595 -49.25 -20.14 1.16
CA ASN A 595 -49.74 -19.05 2.00
C ASN A 595 -48.91 -18.92 3.27
N VAL A 596 -48.48 -17.69 3.58
CA VAL A 596 -47.65 -17.37 4.76
C VAL A 596 -48.39 -16.42 5.68
N ALA A 597 -48.30 -16.66 6.99
CA ALA A 597 -48.60 -15.68 8.03
C ALA A 597 -47.33 -15.41 8.84
N ILE A 598 -47.15 -14.18 9.31
CA ILE A 598 -45.95 -13.75 10.05
C ILE A 598 -46.37 -13.29 11.44
N LEU A 599 -45.75 -13.89 12.46
CA LEU A 599 -46.00 -13.66 13.88
C LEU A 599 -44.69 -13.23 14.56
N ALA A 600 -44.70 -12.07 15.22
CA ALA A 600 -43.64 -11.68 16.14
C ALA A 600 -43.85 -12.39 17.49
N GLU A 601 -42.83 -13.10 17.97
CA GLU A 601 -42.75 -13.72 19.30
C GLU A 601 -42.25 -12.67 20.30
N ASP A 602 -43.05 -12.37 21.30
CA ASP A 602 -42.66 -11.54 22.44
C ASP A 602 -43.55 -11.90 23.64
N SER A 603 -43.71 -11.00 24.63
CA SER A 603 -44.51 -11.28 25.81
C SER A 603 -46.01 -11.42 25.49
N ARG A 604 -46.45 -10.95 24.31
CA ARG A 604 -47.81 -11.00 23.77
C ARG A 604 -47.75 -11.07 22.23
N PRO A 605 -47.63 -12.25 21.61
CA PRO A 605 -47.32 -12.39 20.20
C PRO A 605 -48.20 -11.52 19.29
N GLN A 606 -47.57 -10.79 18.37
CA GLN A 606 -48.23 -9.90 17.42
C GLN A 606 -48.30 -10.55 16.04
N ILE A 607 -49.47 -10.48 15.40
CA ILE A 607 -49.61 -10.87 13.99
C ILE A 607 -49.14 -9.68 13.15
N LEU A 608 -47.96 -9.77 12.54
CA LEU A 608 -47.46 -8.77 11.60
C LEU A 608 -48.15 -8.91 10.24
N CYS A 609 -48.40 -10.15 9.81
CA CYS A 609 -49.17 -10.45 8.61
C CYS A 609 -50.10 -11.64 8.82
N ASN A 610 -51.37 -11.50 8.42
CA ASN A 610 -52.28 -12.64 8.32
C ASN A 610 -51.97 -13.47 7.07
N PHE A 611 -52.52 -14.68 6.99
CA PHE A 611 -52.33 -15.57 5.84
C PHE A 611 -52.56 -14.85 4.50
N THR A 612 -51.46 -14.68 3.78
CA THR A 612 -51.38 -14.00 2.48
C THR A 612 -50.68 -14.96 1.51
N SER A 613 -51.20 -15.03 0.28
CA SER A 613 -50.60 -15.85 -0.78
C SER A 613 -49.25 -15.26 -1.18
N VAL A 614 -48.27 -16.12 -1.47
CA VAL A 614 -46.93 -15.70 -1.92
C VAL A 614 -46.98 -14.94 -3.25
N GLY A 615 -48.02 -15.15 -4.08
CA GLY A 615 -48.30 -14.31 -5.24
C GLY A 615 -48.67 -12.85 -4.92
N GLN A 616 -48.73 -12.48 -3.63
CA GLN A 616 -48.80 -11.10 -3.13
C GLN A 616 -47.55 -10.75 -2.29
N LYS A 617 -46.38 -11.27 -2.70
CA LYS A 617 -45.08 -11.22 -2.03
C LYS A 617 -44.77 -9.88 -1.35
N ASN A 618 -45.01 -8.77 -2.04
CA ASN A 618 -44.76 -7.42 -1.52
C ASN A 618 -45.52 -7.11 -0.22
N ILE A 619 -46.68 -7.73 0.06
CA ILE A 619 -47.39 -7.57 1.34
C ILE A 619 -46.65 -8.30 2.47
N LEU A 620 -46.09 -9.49 2.18
CA LEU A 620 -45.29 -10.27 3.13
C LEU A 620 -43.95 -9.56 3.43
N LEU A 621 -43.19 -9.18 2.40
CA LEU A 621 -41.91 -8.48 2.54
C LEU A 621 -42.06 -7.15 3.30
N ASN A 622 -43.04 -6.32 2.92
CA ASN A 622 -43.32 -5.07 3.65
C ASN A 622 -43.76 -5.28 5.10
N SER A 623 -44.33 -6.45 5.43
CA SER A 623 -44.69 -6.76 6.82
C SER A 623 -43.46 -7.09 7.68
N LEU A 624 -42.40 -7.66 7.10
CA LEU A 624 -41.14 -7.95 7.80
C LEU A 624 -40.40 -6.68 8.23
N ASN A 625 -40.59 -5.55 7.54
CA ASN A 625 -40.11 -4.24 7.99
C ASN A 625 -40.72 -3.77 9.35
N ASN A 626 -41.63 -4.54 9.95
CA ASN A 626 -42.26 -4.24 11.26
C ASN A 626 -41.81 -5.21 12.37
N ILE A 627 -40.77 -6.03 12.15
CA ILE A 627 -40.11 -6.76 13.25
C ILE A 627 -39.37 -5.79 14.18
N TYR A 628 -39.04 -6.25 15.38
CA TYR A 628 -38.44 -5.42 16.43
C TYR A 628 -37.63 -6.29 17.42
N SER A 629 -36.98 -5.67 18.39
CA SER A 629 -36.20 -6.35 19.42
C SER A 629 -36.51 -5.80 20.82
N THR A 630 -37.74 -6.02 21.31
CA THR A 630 -38.21 -5.53 22.61
C THR A 630 -39.17 -6.51 23.29
N GLY A 631 -39.05 -6.67 24.62
CA GLY A 631 -39.90 -7.56 25.41
C GLY A 631 -39.15 -8.79 25.91
N GLY A 632 -39.87 -9.87 26.21
CA GLY A 632 -39.35 -11.19 26.59
C GLY A 632 -40.31 -12.29 26.14
N ASN A 633 -39.94 -13.57 26.17
CA ASN A 633 -40.63 -14.63 25.40
C ASN A 633 -41.89 -15.24 26.04
N ASN A 634 -42.81 -15.77 25.21
CA ASN A 634 -44.05 -16.43 25.65
C ASN A 634 -44.52 -17.54 24.68
N PHE A 635 -43.72 -18.61 24.57
CA PHE A 635 -43.91 -19.68 23.58
C PHE A 635 -45.31 -20.33 23.61
N ASP A 636 -45.92 -20.51 24.79
CA ASP A 636 -47.29 -21.04 24.96
C ASP A 636 -48.33 -20.18 24.22
N ALA A 637 -48.22 -18.85 24.32
CA ALA A 637 -49.12 -17.93 23.64
C ALA A 637 -48.87 -17.95 22.12
N SER A 638 -47.60 -17.96 21.72
CA SER A 638 -47.15 -17.88 20.33
C SER A 638 -47.55 -19.12 19.53
N ILE A 639 -47.27 -20.32 20.05
CA ILE A 639 -47.71 -21.59 19.44
C ILE A 639 -49.24 -21.69 19.38
N ASN A 640 -49.96 -21.34 20.46
CA ASN A 640 -51.41 -21.35 20.43
C ASN A 640 -51.98 -20.39 19.37
N GLN A 641 -51.40 -19.20 19.21
CA GLN A 641 -51.84 -18.22 18.21
C GLN A 641 -51.59 -18.74 16.78
N SER A 642 -50.43 -19.35 16.52
CA SER A 642 -50.13 -20.01 15.24
C SER A 642 -51.09 -21.18 14.94
N ILE A 643 -51.45 -22.00 15.93
CA ILE A 643 -52.46 -23.05 15.78
C ILE A 643 -53.84 -22.47 15.45
N GLN A 644 -54.26 -21.35 16.07
CA GLN A 644 -55.53 -20.71 15.71
C GLN A 644 -55.51 -20.14 14.28
N LEU A 645 -54.40 -19.57 13.82
CA LEU A 645 -54.22 -19.16 12.42
C LEU A 645 -54.33 -20.37 11.48
N LEU A 646 -53.58 -21.45 11.71
CA LEU A 646 -53.57 -22.65 10.85
C LEU A 646 -54.90 -23.41 10.81
N LYS A 647 -55.76 -23.26 11.83
CA LYS A 647 -57.15 -23.77 11.80
C LYS A 647 -58.03 -23.06 10.77
N THR A 648 -57.70 -21.83 10.35
CA THR A 648 -58.44 -21.12 9.29
C THR A 648 -58.18 -21.71 7.90
N GLN A 649 -57.00 -22.31 7.70
CA GLN A 649 -56.56 -22.90 6.43
C GLN A 649 -57.14 -24.31 6.25
N THR A 650 -58.45 -24.40 6.00
CA THR A 650 -59.17 -25.70 5.95
C THR A 650 -58.93 -26.52 4.68
N GLY A 651 -58.25 -25.95 3.67
CA GLY A 651 -57.94 -26.61 2.39
C GLY A 651 -56.46 -26.91 2.13
N ALA A 652 -55.54 -26.55 3.02
CA ALA A 652 -54.11 -26.78 2.83
C ALA A 652 -53.73 -28.27 2.99
N PRO A 653 -52.91 -28.86 2.10
CA PRO A 653 -52.55 -30.27 2.15
C PRO A 653 -51.41 -30.58 3.14
N LYS A 654 -50.60 -29.57 3.51
CA LYS A 654 -49.57 -29.61 4.56
C LYS A 654 -49.66 -28.31 5.36
N LYS A 655 -49.35 -28.37 6.65
CA LYS A 655 -49.34 -27.22 7.58
C LYS A 655 -48.09 -27.25 8.41
N MET A 656 -47.45 -26.09 8.60
CA MET A 656 -46.26 -26.01 9.44
C MET A 656 -46.12 -24.68 10.16
N ILE A 657 -45.30 -24.71 11.20
CA ILE A 657 -44.80 -23.54 11.92
C ILE A 657 -43.28 -23.59 11.80
N VAL A 658 -42.65 -22.48 11.41
CA VAL A 658 -41.20 -22.29 11.55
C VAL A 658 -41.02 -21.34 12.72
N PHE A 659 -40.35 -21.78 13.78
CA PHE A 659 -40.26 -21.08 15.06
C PHE A 659 -38.79 -20.83 15.42
N MET A 660 -38.36 -19.58 15.33
CA MET A 660 -37.00 -19.16 15.67
C MET A 660 -36.99 -18.41 17.00
N SER A 661 -35.98 -18.65 17.85
CA SER A 661 -35.75 -17.90 19.09
C SER A 661 -34.28 -17.92 19.54
N ASP A 662 -33.83 -16.82 20.15
CA ASP A 662 -32.50 -16.70 20.76
C ASP A 662 -32.49 -16.94 22.28
N GLY A 663 -33.66 -17.23 22.85
CA GLY A 663 -33.90 -17.38 24.27
C GLY A 663 -34.63 -18.68 24.63
N GLY A 664 -35.34 -18.66 25.77
CA GLY A 664 -36.02 -19.83 26.30
C GLY A 664 -37.18 -19.50 27.23
N CYS A 665 -38.33 -20.10 26.96
CA CYS A 665 -39.51 -20.03 27.82
C CYS A 665 -40.20 -21.41 27.88
N ASN A 666 -40.82 -21.75 29.01
CA ASN A 666 -41.47 -23.05 29.15
C ASN A 666 -42.67 -23.18 28.20
N ILE A 667 -42.70 -24.26 27.42
CA ILE A 667 -43.83 -24.67 26.57
C ILE A 667 -44.61 -25.81 27.24
N SER A 668 -45.94 -25.76 27.18
CA SER A 668 -46.81 -26.83 27.64
C SER A 668 -47.01 -27.90 26.56
N ASP A 669 -46.65 -29.13 26.91
CA ASP A 669 -46.96 -30.39 26.21
C ASP A 669 -48.40 -30.49 25.66
N SER A 670 -49.37 -29.75 26.23
CA SER A 670 -50.75 -29.71 25.74
C SER A 670 -50.89 -29.07 24.36
N TYR A 671 -50.12 -28.01 24.08
CA TYR A 671 -50.19 -27.30 22.79
C TYR A 671 -49.44 -28.07 21.69
N LEU A 672 -48.31 -28.70 22.03
CA LEU A 672 -47.58 -29.56 21.09
C LEU A 672 -48.41 -30.78 20.67
N LYS A 673 -49.11 -31.42 21.61
CA LYS A 673 -50.06 -32.51 21.30
C LYS A 673 -51.29 -32.04 20.53
N GLU A 674 -51.67 -30.77 20.65
CA GLU A 674 -52.73 -30.20 19.81
C GLU A 674 -52.25 -29.99 18.37
N ALA A 675 -51.04 -29.46 18.17
CA ALA A 675 -50.40 -29.32 16.85
C ALA A 675 -50.24 -30.68 16.13
N ASP A 676 -49.65 -31.67 16.81
CA ASP A 676 -49.53 -33.06 16.34
C ASP A 676 -50.90 -33.65 15.93
N SER A 677 -51.92 -33.50 16.78
CA SER A 677 -53.29 -33.99 16.48
C SER A 677 -53.98 -33.29 15.29
N LEU A 678 -53.41 -32.19 14.79
CA LEU A 678 -53.88 -31.40 13.66
C LEU A 678 -52.98 -31.52 12.42
N ASP A 679 -51.97 -32.40 12.46
CA ASP A 679 -50.98 -32.59 11.39
C ASP A 679 -50.20 -31.31 11.07
N ILE A 680 -49.74 -30.63 12.13
CA ILE A 680 -48.94 -29.40 12.07
C ILE A 680 -47.52 -29.69 12.59
N SER A 681 -46.56 -29.78 11.68
CA SER A 681 -45.14 -29.87 12.04
C SER A 681 -44.60 -28.53 12.53
N ILE A 682 -43.86 -28.53 13.65
CA ILE A 682 -43.13 -27.35 14.14
C ILE A 682 -41.65 -27.57 13.87
N TYR A 683 -41.09 -26.80 12.94
CA TYR A 683 -39.65 -26.72 12.71
C TYR A 683 -39.12 -25.61 13.63
N THR A 684 -38.00 -25.86 14.32
CA THR A 684 -37.49 -24.92 15.34
C THR A 684 -36.04 -24.55 15.11
N ILE A 685 -35.71 -23.27 15.30
CA ILE A 685 -34.37 -22.74 15.05
C ILE A 685 -33.87 -22.05 16.32
N GLY A 686 -32.83 -22.60 16.94
CA GLY A 686 -32.13 -21.96 18.05
C GLY A 686 -31.08 -20.99 17.52
N PHE A 687 -31.24 -19.70 17.77
CA PHE A 687 -30.36 -18.65 17.24
C PHE A 687 -29.35 -18.15 18.29
N GLY A 688 -28.08 -18.05 17.89
CA GLY A 688 -26.98 -17.63 18.75
C GLY A 688 -26.61 -18.65 19.84
N LEU A 689 -25.60 -18.32 20.64
CA LEU A 689 -25.11 -19.20 21.72
C LEU A 689 -26.03 -19.22 22.97
N GLY A 690 -27.07 -18.38 23.01
CA GLY A 690 -27.95 -18.18 24.16
C GLY A 690 -29.26 -18.99 24.16
N SER A 691 -29.68 -19.57 23.02
CA SER A 691 -30.99 -20.19 22.87
C SER A 691 -31.20 -21.45 23.71
N ASP A 692 -32.45 -21.69 24.14
CA ASP A 692 -32.83 -22.90 24.88
C ASP A 692 -33.11 -24.07 23.93
N ASP A 693 -32.01 -24.56 23.34
CA ASP A 693 -32.00 -25.64 22.33
C ASP A 693 -32.79 -26.88 22.79
N LYS A 694 -32.77 -27.20 24.09
CA LYS A 694 -33.51 -28.36 24.65
C LYS A 694 -35.02 -28.21 24.57
N THR A 695 -35.53 -27.00 24.75
CA THR A 695 -36.96 -26.72 24.64
C THR A 695 -37.37 -26.75 23.16
N LEU A 696 -36.56 -26.19 22.28
CA LEU A 696 -36.78 -26.18 20.82
C LEU A 696 -36.73 -27.61 20.22
N GLU A 697 -35.69 -28.40 20.53
CA GLU A 697 -35.58 -29.83 20.19
C GLU A 697 -36.83 -30.62 20.64
N HIS A 698 -37.34 -30.36 21.84
CA HIS A 698 -38.55 -31.02 22.37
C HIS A 698 -39.81 -30.63 21.58
N MET A 699 -39.94 -29.36 21.19
CA MET A 699 -41.06 -28.86 20.38
C MET A 699 -41.10 -29.52 19.00
N ALA A 700 -39.96 -29.54 18.30
CA ALA A 700 -39.84 -30.16 16.98
C ALA A 700 -40.15 -31.66 17.01
N LYS A 701 -39.46 -32.39 17.90
CA LYS A 701 -39.61 -33.83 18.06
C LYS A 701 -41.02 -34.28 18.47
N MET A 702 -41.74 -33.46 19.24
CA MET A 702 -43.12 -33.73 19.66
C MET A 702 -44.15 -33.54 18.54
N THR A 703 -43.78 -32.92 17.42
CA THR A 703 -44.70 -32.53 16.34
C THR A 703 -44.27 -32.99 14.95
N HIS A 704 -43.25 -33.85 14.85
CA HIS A 704 -42.71 -34.31 13.57
C HIS A 704 -42.14 -33.17 12.69
N GLY A 705 -41.49 -32.20 13.31
CA GLY A 705 -40.54 -31.29 12.65
C GLY A 705 -39.11 -31.54 13.14
N GLU A 706 -38.16 -30.79 12.60
CA GLU A 706 -36.74 -30.87 12.94
C GLU A 706 -36.23 -29.61 13.68
N PHE A 707 -35.12 -29.78 14.40
CA PHE A 707 -34.42 -28.69 15.11
C PHE A 707 -33.12 -28.34 14.41
N TYR A 708 -32.90 -27.03 14.22
CA TYR A 708 -31.73 -26.46 13.59
C TYR A 708 -31.06 -25.46 14.54
N LYS A 709 -29.74 -25.33 14.44
CA LYS A 709 -28.95 -24.40 15.24
C LYS A 709 -28.28 -23.39 14.32
N ALA A 710 -28.64 -22.11 14.45
CA ALA A 710 -27.98 -21.00 13.80
C ALA A 710 -27.06 -20.29 14.81
N ILE A 711 -25.79 -20.11 14.48
CA ILE A 711 -24.84 -19.32 15.27
C ILE A 711 -24.75 -17.90 14.72
N THR A 712 -24.76 -17.76 13.38
CA THR A 712 -24.72 -16.47 12.66
C THR A 712 -26.02 -16.17 11.94
N THR A 713 -26.16 -14.93 11.45
CA THR A 713 -27.29 -14.50 10.60
C THR A 713 -27.28 -15.14 9.22
N ASN A 714 -26.13 -15.65 8.75
CA ASN A 714 -26.03 -16.37 7.49
C ASN A 714 -26.55 -17.79 7.67
N ASP A 715 -26.08 -18.52 8.69
CA ASP A 715 -26.62 -19.83 9.08
C ASP A 715 -28.16 -19.77 9.21
N LEU A 716 -28.67 -18.65 9.75
CA LEU A 716 -30.10 -18.43 9.91
C LEU A 716 -30.83 -18.33 8.55
N ALA A 717 -30.26 -17.64 7.57
CA ALA A 717 -30.83 -17.57 6.22
C ALA A 717 -30.78 -18.93 5.52
N ASP A 718 -29.64 -19.64 5.61
CA ASP A 718 -29.42 -20.95 5.02
C ASP A 718 -30.42 -21.98 5.57
N ILE A 719 -30.62 -22.00 6.90
CA ILE A 719 -31.59 -22.86 7.57
C ILE A 719 -33.02 -22.55 7.13
N TYR A 720 -33.38 -21.27 6.97
CA TYR A 720 -34.71 -20.90 6.45
C TYR A 720 -34.88 -21.40 5.01
N SER A 721 -33.90 -21.21 4.13
CA SER A 721 -33.92 -21.77 2.77
C SER A 721 -34.02 -23.30 2.77
N GLN A 722 -33.22 -23.99 3.59
CA GLN A 722 -33.23 -25.45 3.72
C GLN A 722 -34.60 -25.98 4.15
N ILE A 723 -35.23 -25.41 5.19
CA ILE A 723 -36.57 -25.85 5.64
C ILE A 723 -37.63 -25.69 4.53
N ALA A 724 -37.49 -24.71 3.65
CA ALA A 724 -38.32 -24.58 2.46
C ALA A 724 -38.02 -25.70 1.45
N LEU A 725 -36.76 -25.93 1.09
CA LEU A 725 -36.35 -26.95 0.11
C LEU A 725 -36.71 -28.38 0.55
N ASP A 726 -36.37 -28.76 1.79
CA ASP A 726 -36.71 -30.02 2.46
C ASP A 726 -38.23 -30.32 2.46
N THR A 727 -39.05 -29.29 2.29
CA THR A 727 -40.51 -29.42 2.25
C THR A 727 -41.06 -29.73 0.85
N PHE A 728 -40.34 -29.42 -0.23
CA PHE A 728 -40.83 -29.54 -1.61
C PHE A 728 -40.07 -30.54 -2.50
N PHE A 729 -38.77 -30.76 -2.25
CA PHE A 729 -37.89 -31.51 -3.15
C PHE A 729 -37.33 -32.80 -2.50
N ASP A 730 -36.74 -33.67 -3.31
CA ASP A 730 -35.92 -34.79 -2.82
C ASP A 730 -34.51 -34.25 -2.58
N THR A 731 -34.10 -34.19 -1.31
CA THR A 731 -32.87 -33.52 -0.85
C THR A 731 -31.69 -34.49 -0.79
N LYS A 732 -31.63 -35.40 -1.76
CA LYS A 732 -30.53 -36.32 -1.91
C LYS A 732 -29.44 -35.63 -2.72
N ASP A 733 -28.34 -35.37 -2.06
CA ASP A 733 -27.03 -35.03 -2.61
C ASP A 733 -26.17 -36.30 -2.52
N THR A 734 -25.54 -36.71 -3.63
CA THR A 734 -24.79 -37.97 -3.72
C THR A 734 -23.30 -37.83 -3.44
N ASP A 735 -22.72 -36.69 -3.77
CA ASP A 735 -21.28 -36.50 -3.85
C ASP A 735 -20.76 -35.36 -2.96
N GLY A 736 -21.64 -34.49 -2.48
CA GLY A 736 -21.38 -33.52 -1.41
C GLY A 736 -20.90 -32.17 -1.90
N ASP A 737 -21.38 -31.66 -3.03
CA ASP A 737 -21.15 -30.29 -3.50
C ASP A 737 -22.12 -29.26 -2.90
N GLY A 738 -23.36 -29.65 -2.63
CA GLY A 738 -24.45 -28.79 -2.14
C GLY A 738 -25.66 -28.74 -3.06
N LEU A 739 -25.55 -29.21 -4.32
CA LEU A 739 -26.66 -29.39 -5.23
C LEU A 739 -27.40 -30.71 -4.92
N TYR A 740 -28.68 -30.77 -5.27
CA TYR A 740 -29.49 -31.98 -5.06
C TYR A 740 -29.66 -32.72 -6.39
N ASP A 741 -29.48 -34.05 -6.38
CA ASP A 741 -29.64 -35.00 -7.50
C ASP A 741 -30.81 -34.62 -8.45
N VAL A 742 -31.92 -34.17 -7.87
CA VAL A 742 -33.18 -33.88 -8.56
C VAL A 742 -33.10 -32.67 -9.50
N PHE A 743 -32.22 -31.70 -9.20
CA PHE A 743 -32.00 -30.52 -10.04
C PHE A 743 -31.04 -30.87 -11.17
N GLU A 744 -29.91 -31.47 -10.83
CA GLU A 744 -28.85 -31.89 -11.75
C GLU A 744 -29.35 -32.87 -12.81
N LEU A 745 -30.07 -33.93 -12.41
CA LEU A 745 -30.63 -34.94 -13.32
C LEU A 745 -31.71 -34.38 -14.28
N ALA A 746 -32.25 -33.20 -14.00
CA ALA A 746 -33.26 -32.53 -14.80
C ALA A 746 -32.72 -31.33 -15.62
N GLY A 747 -31.45 -30.94 -15.38
CA GLY A 747 -30.84 -29.72 -15.89
C GLY A 747 -31.22 -28.50 -15.05
N ILE A 748 -30.22 -27.70 -14.68
CA ILE A 748 -30.32 -26.55 -13.80
C ILE A 748 -30.55 -25.29 -14.64
N ARG A 749 -31.74 -24.66 -14.51
CA ARG A 749 -31.97 -23.35 -15.11
C ARG A 749 -31.22 -22.27 -14.34
N VAL A 750 -30.48 -21.43 -15.05
CA VAL A 750 -29.77 -20.28 -14.48
C VAL A 750 -30.41 -18.94 -14.88
N GLN A 751 -29.91 -17.85 -14.31
CA GLN A 751 -30.47 -16.50 -14.39
C GLN A 751 -30.67 -15.94 -15.81
N ASN A 752 -29.78 -16.25 -16.76
CA ASN A 752 -29.88 -15.85 -18.18
C ASN A 752 -30.82 -16.75 -19.02
N GLY A 753 -31.56 -17.64 -18.36
CA GLY A 753 -32.55 -18.55 -18.98
C GLY A 753 -31.98 -19.87 -19.51
N GLN A 754 -30.65 -20.02 -19.58
CA GLN A 754 -29.99 -21.26 -20.03
C GLN A 754 -30.24 -22.43 -19.07
N ILE A 755 -29.93 -23.65 -19.53
CA ILE A 755 -30.01 -24.88 -18.74
C ILE A 755 -28.63 -25.56 -18.74
N VAL A 756 -27.96 -25.48 -17.59
CA VAL A 756 -26.64 -26.04 -17.31
C VAL A 756 -26.81 -27.46 -16.73
N ASN A 757 -25.91 -28.39 -17.06
CA ASN A 757 -26.06 -29.82 -16.72
C ASN A 757 -24.86 -30.36 -15.93
N THR A 758 -24.92 -30.17 -14.62
CA THR A 758 -23.99 -30.71 -13.62
C THR A 758 -24.11 -32.24 -13.49
N ARG A 759 -23.15 -32.86 -12.79
CA ARG A 759 -23.12 -34.32 -12.59
C ARG A 759 -23.25 -34.71 -11.12
N TYR A 760 -24.45 -35.20 -10.77
CA TYR A 760 -24.81 -35.82 -9.47
C TYR A 760 -23.93 -36.99 -8.94
N ASP A 761 -22.82 -37.33 -9.59
CA ASP A 761 -21.84 -38.30 -9.09
C ASP A 761 -20.39 -37.78 -9.07
N LEU A 762 -20.15 -36.51 -9.41
CA LEU A 762 -18.88 -35.77 -9.34
C LEU A 762 -19.15 -34.35 -8.75
N PRO A 763 -18.56 -33.98 -7.60
CA PRO A 763 -18.74 -32.65 -6.97
C PRO A 763 -18.16 -31.44 -7.74
N ASP A 764 -17.72 -31.67 -8.96
CA ASP A 764 -16.79 -30.88 -9.77
C ASP A 764 -16.86 -31.51 -11.19
N THR A 765 -17.73 -30.95 -12.04
CA THR A 765 -18.09 -31.49 -13.34
C THR A 765 -17.01 -31.25 -14.39
N ASP A 766 -16.47 -30.04 -14.46
CA ASP A 766 -15.56 -29.60 -15.51
C ASP A 766 -14.08 -29.86 -15.15
N LYS A 767 -13.71 -29.73 -13.86
CA LYS A 767 -12.36 -29.82 -13.23
C LYS A 767 -11.51 -28.56 -13.31
N ASP A 768 -12.10 -27.39 -13.12
CA ASP A 768 -11.37 -26.16 -12.82
C ASP A 768 -10.72 -26.17 -11.41
N GLY A 769 -11.40 -26.76 -10.42
CA GLY A 769 -11.02 -26.78 -9.01
C GLY A 769 -12.04 -26.14 -8.06
N LEU A 770 -13.10 -25.54 -8.59
CA LEU A 770 -14.32 -25.19 -7.87
C LEU A 770 -15.20 -26.45 -7.69
N LYS A 771 -16.47 -26.23 -7.41
CA LYS A 771 -17.50 -27.25 -7.27
C LYS A 771 -18.78 -26.71 -7.84
N ASP A 772 -19.57 -27.58 -8.45
CA ASP A 772 -20.82 -27.18 -9.10
C ASP A 772 -21.76 -26.43 -8.13
N GLY A 773 -21.80 -26.80 -6.84
CA GLY A 773 -22.55 -26.12 -5.76
C GLY A 773 -21.90 -24.87 -5.13
N VAL A 774 -20.78 -24.40 -5.66
CA VAL A 774 -20.14 -23.09 -5.42
C VAL A 774 -20.34 -22.19 -6.64
N GLU A 775 -20.16 -22.77 -7.83
CA GLU A 775 -20.37 -22.13 -9.12
C GLU A 775 -21.84 -21.77 -9.36
N ILE A 776 -22.75 -22.65 -8.94
CA ILE A 776 -24.19 -22.40 -8.87
C ILE A 776 -24.62 -22.33 -7.41
N GLU A 777 -25.24 -21.21 -7.00
CA GLU A 777 -25.79 -21.08 -5.65
C GLU A 777 -26.84 -22.18 -5.39
N PRO A 778 -26.70 -23.04 -4.36
CA PRO A 778 -27.54 -24.23 -4.19
C PRO A 778 -29.00 -23.92 -3.78
N VAL A 779 -29.38 -22.65 -3.64
CA VAL A 779 -30.71 -22.21 -3.23
C VAL A 779 -31.50 -21.68 -4.45
N PRO A 780 -32.47 -22.44 -4.99
CA PRO A 780 -33.26 -21.98 -6.13
C PRO A 780 -34.22 -20.84 -5.77
N ILE A 781 -34.32 -19.88 -6.69
CA ILE A 781 -35.23 -18.75 -6.64
C ILE A 781 -36.45 -19.03 -7.54
N TYR A 782 -37.66 -18.75 -7.06
CA TYR A 782 -38.89 -18.93 -7.85
C TYR A 782 -39.24 -17.68 -8.66
N LYS A 783 -39.00 -17.70 -9.98
CA LYS A 783 -39.38 -16.61 -10.92
C LYS A 783 -40.77 -16.86 -11.51
N THR A 784 -41.51 -15.77 -11.71
CA THR A 784 -42.82 -15.77 -12.39
C THR A 784 -42.76 -14.76 -13.53
N ILE A 785 -43.05 -15.21 -14.74
CA ILE A 785 -43.06 -14.39 -15.96
C ILE A 785 -44.50 -14.29 -16.48
N ILE A 786 -44.85 -13.12 -17.01
CA ILE A 786 -46.20 -12.78 -17.46
C ILE A 786 -46.14 -12.46 -18.96
N MET A 787 -46.70 -13.32 -19.81
CA MET A 787 -46.73 -13.11 -21.26
C MET A 787 -47.72 -12.00 -21.67
N ASP A 788 -47.25 -10.75 -21.73
CA ASP A 788 -47.99 -9.53 -22.12
C ASP A 788 -49.23 -9.21 -21.24
N HIS A 789 -49.58 -7.94 -21.12
CA HIS A 789 -50.71 -7.45 -20.32
C HIS A 789 -52.09 -7.80 -20.91
N LYS A 790 -52.20 -8.73 -21.87
CA LYS A 790 -53.41 -8.97 -22.67
C LYS A 790 -54.05 -10.35 -22.50
N GLU A 791 -53.31 -11.44 -22.34
CA GLU A 791 -53.88 -12.77 -22.07
C GLU A 791 -53.07 -13.50 -20.97
N GLN A 792 -53.76 -14.02 -19.96
CA GLN A 792 -53.15 -14.45 -18.68
C GLN A 792 -52.49 -15.84 -18.74
N GLU A 793 -51.52 -16.06 -19.62
CA GLU A 793 -50.58 -17.18 -19.46
C GLU A 793 -49.40 -16.72 -18.60
N VAL A 794 -49.47 -17.11 -17.32
CA VAL A 794 -48.41 -16.93 -16.35
C VAL A 794 -47.55 -18.19 -16.34
N THR A 795 -46.30 -18.04 -16.73
CA THR A 795 -45.29 -19.09 -16.68
C THR A 795 -44.42 -18.88 -15.45
N ALA A 796 -44.04 -19.95 -14.75
CA ALA A 796 -43.26 -19.83 -13.52
C ALA A 796 -42.40 -21.07 -13.32
N GLY A 797 -41.23 -20.87 -12.74
CA GLY A 797 -40.25 -21.93 -12.53
C GLY A 797 -39.16 -21.50 -11.58
N TYR A 798 -38.40 -22.49 -11.13
CA TYR A 798 -37.19 -22.27 -10.36
C TYR A 798 -36.02 -21.98 -11.30
N TYR A 799 -35.14 -21.08 -10.89
CA TYR A 799 -33.80 -20.89 -11.43
C TYR A 799 -32.80 -20.76 -10.29
N PHE A 800 -31.52 -20.83 -10.60
CA PHE A 800 -30.41 -20.72 -9.68
C PHE A 800 -29.52 -19.55 -10.10
N ILE A 801 -28.88 -18.88 -9.15
CA ILE A 801 -27.83 -17.90 -9.45
C ILE A 801 -26.58 -18.68 -9.86
N MET A 802 -25.93 -18.23 -10.93
CA MET A 802 -24.74 -18.85 -11.49
C MET A 802 -23.63 -17.82 -11.44
N ASN A 803 -22.63 -18.09 -10.62
CA ASN A 803 -21.46 -17.27 -10.37
C ASN A 803 -20.32 -17.63 -11.32
N SER A 804 -20.17 -18.93 -11.65
CA SER A 804 -19.27 -19.50 -12.66
C SER A 804 -20.00 -20.61 -13.43
N ASN A 805 -19.43 -21.10 -14.54
CA ASN A 805 -20.04 -22.03 -15.46
C ASN A 805 -19.57 -23.50 -15.26
N PRO A 806 -20.31 -24.38 -14.54
CA PRO A 806 -19.87 -25.75 -14.26
C PRO A 806 -19.90 -26.73 -15.45
N GLU A 807 -20.11 -26.22 -16.68
CA GLU A 807 -19.89 -26.98 -17.91
C GLU A 807 -18.57 -26.60 -18.63
N SER A 808 -17.90 -25.50 -18.26
CA SER A 808 -16.62 -25.07 -18.85
C SER A 808 -15.82 -24.07 -18.00
N ASN A 809 -14.49 -24.24 -18.05
CA ASN A 809 -13.46 -23.38 -17.46
C ASN A 809 -13.38 -22.01 -18.17
N ASP A 810 -14.48 -21.27 -18.21
CA ASP A 810 -14.54 -19.92 -18.78
C ASP A 810 -13.91 -18.91 -17.79
N ASP A 811 -13.91 -17.62 -18.14
CA ASP A 811 -13.48 -16.52 -17.27
C ASP A 811 -14.74 -15.94 -16.60
N SER A 812 -14.98 -16.31 -15.35
CA SER A 812 -16.26 -16.04 -14.67
C SER A 812 -16.32 -14.70 -13.95
N ASP A 813 -15.17 -14.13 -13.59
CA ASP A 813 -15.09 -12.84 -12.92
C ASP A 813 -14.77 -11.69 -13.89
N GLY A 814 -14.16 -11.98 -15.04
CA GLY A 814 -13.83 -11.04 -16.11
C GLY A 814 -12.43 -10.44 -16.01
N ASP A 815 -11.50 -11.04 -15.25
CA ASP A 815 -10.12 -10.54 -15.07
C ASP A 815 -9.14 -10.93 -16.20
N GLY A 816 -9.59 -11.73 -17.17
CA GLY A 816 -8.81 -12.20 -18.31
C GLY A 816 -8.20 -13.59 -18.14
N TYR A 817 -8.44 -14.28 -17.03
CA TYR A 817 -7.99 -15.65 -16.78
C TYR A 817 -9.19 -16.62 -16.69
N SER A 818 -9.06 -17.79 -17.31
CA SER A 818 -10.02 -18.88 -17.10
C SER A 818 -9.99 -19.37 -15.65
N ASP A 819 -11.12 -19.83 -15.12
CA ASP A 819 -11.29 -20.24 -13.72
C ASP A 819 -10.28 -21.31 -13.23
N ILE A 820 -9.74 -22.12 -14.14
CA ILE A 820 -8.69 -23.13 -13.85
C ILE A 820 -7.26 -22.56 -13.74
N GLU A 821 -7.02 -21.37 -14.31
CA GLU A 821 -5.74 -20.65 -14.25
C GLU A 821 -5.74 -19.56 -13.18
N ASP A 822 -6.91 -19.05 -12.80
CA ASP A 822 -7.06 -18.04 -11.76
C ASP A 822 -7.14 -18.65 -10.32
N PRO A 823 -6.41 -18.13 -9.33
CA PRO A 823 -6.60 -18.49 -7.92
C PRO A 823 -7.84 -17.91 -7.22
N TYR A 824 -8.60 -16.97 -7.82
CA TYR A 824 -9.78 -16.33 -7.22
C TYR A 824 -10.98 -16.16 -8.18
N PRO A 825 -11.48 -17.23 -8.84
CA PRO A 825 -12.38 -17.20 -10.02
C PRO A 825 -13.83 -16.74 -9.75
N MET A 826 -14.00 -15.87 -8.76
CA MET A 826 -15.23 -15.32 -8.20
C MET A 826 -15.07 -13.86 -7.74
N ASP A 827 -13.83 -13.34 -7.65
CA ASP A 827 -13.52 -12.04 -7.04
C ASP A 827 -13.47 -10.92 -8.12
N LYS A 828 -14.63 -10.65 -8.74
CA LYS A 828 -14.83 -9.67 -9.84
C LYS A 828 -13.92 -8.43 -9.73
N PRO A 829 -13.23 -8.02 -10.81
CA PRO A 829 -12.31 -6.90 -10.77
C PRO A 829 -13.06 -5.58 -10.52
N ASP A 830 -12.75 -4.93 -9.39
CA ASP A 830 -13.15 -3.55 -9.13
C ASP A 830 -12.71 -2.66 -10.31
N ILE A 831 -13.67 -2.05 -11.01
CA ILE A 831 -13.44 -1.20 -12.18
C ILE A 831 -12.32 -0.19 -11.90
N LEU A 832 -11.23 -0.32 -12.66
CA LEU A 832 -9.93 0.31 -12.40
C LEU A 832 -9.71 1.65 -13.12
N GLY A 833 -10.73 2.17 -13.84
CA GLY A 833 -10.64 3.41 -14.64
C GLY A 833 -10.11 4.60 -13.83
N ASP A 834 -10.82 4.96 -12.75
CA ASP A 834 -10.55 6.14 -11.91
C ASP A 834 -9.29 6.01 -11.01
N LYS A 835 -8.40 5.05 -11.27
CA LYS A 835 -7.37 4.59 -10.31
C LYS A 835 -5.94 5.03 -10.65
N TYR A 836 -5.72 5.65 -11.81
CA TYR A 836 -4.37 5.99 -12.30
C TYR A 836 -4.15 7.43 -12.76
N ASP A 837 -5.17 8.28 -12.86
CA ASP A 837 -5.14 9.67 -13.34
C ASP A 837 -3.96 10.52 -12.82
N PHE A 838 -3.46 10.23 -11.62
CA PHE A 838 -2.28 10.86 -11.02
C PHE A 838 -0.94 10.62 -11.76
N LEU A 839 -0.90 9.74 -12.76
CA LEU A 839 0.28 9.52 -13.62
C LEU A 839 0.36 10.51 -14.78
N ASP A 840 -0.74 11.16 -15.13
CA ASP A 840 -0.84 12.03 -16.30
C ASP A 840 -0.03 13.33 -16.13
N GLY A 841 0.60 13.80 -17.21
CA GLY A 841 1.44 14.99 -17.25
C GLY A 841 2.82 14.90 -16.54
N GLU A 842 3.05 13.92 -15.67
CA GLU A 842 4.24 13.87 -14.80
C GLU A 842 5.49 13.24 -15.45
N THR A 843 6.68 13.75 -15.09
CA THR A 843 7.98 13.37 -15.70
C THR A 843 8.89 12.58 -14.75
N TYR A 844 9.40 11.43 -15.21
CA TYR A 844 10.20 10.47 -14.44
C TYR A 844 11.55 10.14 -15.09
N TYR A 845 12.54 9.72 -14.29
CA TYR A 845 13.91 9.40 -14.75
C TYR A 845 14.18 7.88 -14.74
N LEU A 846 15.19 7.38 -15.46
CA LEU A 846 15.56 5.94 -15.49
C LEU A 846 17.06 5.72 -15.22
N THR A 847 17.41 5.18 -14.04
CA THR A 847 18.83 5.06 -13.64
C THR A 847 19.54 3.74 -13.90
N LYS A 848 18.85 2.59 -14.00
CA LYS A 848 19.59 1.32 -14.12
C LYS A 848 18.84 0.12 -14.68
N MET A 849 19.51 -0.57 -15.61
CA MET A 849 19.22 -1.97 -15.93
C MET A 849 20.19 -2.91 -15.22
N VAL A 850 19.67 -4.00 -14.63
CA VAL A 850 20.50 -5.06 -14.04
C VAL A 850 20.01 -6.44 -14.48
N GLY A 851 20.84 -7.16 -15.25
CA GLY A 851 20.66 -8.61 -15.49
C GLY A 851 20.72 -9.12 -16.94
N ILE A 852 21.12 -8.32 -17.92
CA ILE A 852 21.21 -8.76 -19.33
C ILE A 852 22.63 -9.26 -19.64
N TYR A 853 22.79 -10.57 -19.81
CA TYR A 853 23.98 -11.18 -20.43
C TYR A 853 23.55 -11.93 -21.72
N PRO A 854 24.12 -11.60 -22.89
CA PRO A 854 23.85 -12.35 -24.11
C PRO A 854 24.70 -13.63 -24.18
N GLU A 855 24.05 -14.77 -24.42
CA GLU A 855 24.72 -15.93 -25.00
C GLU A 855 24.39 -16.03 -26.50
N TYR A 856 25.39 -16.45 -27.29
CA TYR A 856 25.40 -16.69 -28.74
C TYR A 856 25.67 -15.52 -29.70
N TYR A 857 26.91 -15.49 -30.18
CA TYR A 857 27.33 -14.83 -31.43
C TYR A 857 26.68 -15.49 -32.67
N MET A 858 26.41 -14.70 -33.72
CA MET A 858 26.33 -15.20 -35.10
C MET A 858 27.34 -14.53 -36.03
N ASN A 859 27.86 -15.32 -36.98
CA ASN A 859 28.88 -14.93 -37.95
C ASN A 859 28.26 -14.87 -39.35
N VAL A 860 28.38 -13.74 -40.03
CA VAL A 860 27.66 -13.44 -41.28
C VAL A 860 28.22 -14.23 -42.46
N LYS A 861 27.57 -15.35 -42.81
CA LYS A 861 27.77 -16.08 -44.09
C LYS A 861 26.69 -17.15 -44.35
N ASP A 862 25.51 -16.69 -44.74
CA ASP A 862 24.68 -17.23 -45.84
C ASP A 862 23.27 -16.60 -45.75
N ASN A 863 22.67 -16.33 -46.92
CA ASN A 863 21.53 -15.40 -47.04
C ASN A 863 20.17 -16.09 -46.74
N SER A 864 19.96 -16.54 -45.50
CA SER A 864 18.70 -17.13 -45.02
C SER A 864 18.11 -16.35 -43.85
N THR A 865 16.94 -15.74 -44.07
CA THR A 865 16.12 -15.10 -43.02
C THR A 865 15.41 -16.15 -42.18
N ASN A 866 15.77 -16.25 -40.90
CA ASN A 866 14.93 -16.81 -39.84
C ASN A 866 14.85 -15.77 -38.71
N PRO A 867 13.64 -15.35 -38.26
CA PRO A 867 13.50 -14.41 -37.15
C PRO A 867 13.84 -15.07 -35.81
N GLY A 868 14.39 -14.28 -34.90
CA GLY A 868 14.77 -14.69 -33.55
C GLY A 868 15.29 -13.48 -32.78
N ALA A 869 14.43 -12.47 -32.63
CA ALA A 869 14.79 -11.20 -31.99
C ALA A 869 14.59 -11.29 -30.48
N SER A 870 15.69 -11.49 -29.75
CA SER A 870 15.78 -10.92 -28.40
C SER A 870 15.86 -9.40 -28.52
N LEU A 871 15.24 -8.68 -27.60
CA LEU A 871 15.31 -7.22 -27.56
C LEU A 871 16.77 -6.76 -27.42
N ILE A 872 17.25 -6.00 -28.41
CA ILE A 872 18.50 -5.23 -28.29
C ILE A 872 18.07 -3.78 -28.07
N MET A 873 17.81 -3.41 -26.82
CA MET A 873 17.84 -2.00 -26.45
C MET A 873 19.30 -1.55 -26.48
N TYR A 874 19.63 -0.69 -27.43
CA TYR A 874 20.91 -0.01 -27.42
C TYR A 874 20.86 1.11 -26.38
N ASN A 875 21.53 0.92 -25.25
CA ASN A 875 22.02 2.05 -24.48
C ASN A 875 23.22 2.64 -25.24
N TYR A 876 22.95 3.47 -26.27
CA TYR A 876 24.00 3.99 -27.16
C TYR A 876 24.80 5.14 -26.53
N THR A 877 24.27 5.75 -25.48
CA THR A 877 24.97 6.66 -24.56
C THR A 877 25.01 6.02 -23.17
N GLY A 878 26.04 6.28 -22.38
CA GLY A 878 26.17 5.74 -21.02
C GLY A 878 25.28 6.46 -19.99
N ASN A 879 24.15 7.00 -20.42
CA ASN A 879 23.43 8.04 -19.70
C ASN A 879 22.40 7.44 -18.73
N ASN A 880 22.51 7.77 -17.44
CA ASN A 880 21.60 7.31 -16.38
C ASN A 880 20.43 8.29 -16.14
N ASN A 881 20.29 9.32 -16.99
CA ASN A 881 19.32 10.42 -16.85
C ASN A 881 18.29 10.45 -18.00
N GLN A 882 17.86 9.30 -18.53
CA GLN A 882 16.77 9.25 -19.51
C GLN A 882 15.46 9.65 -18.83
N LYS A 883 14.83 10.74 -19.32
CA LYS A 883 13.51 11.24 -18.89
C LYS A 883 12.36 10.57 -19.65
N PHE A 884 11.18 10.52 -19.03
CA PHE A 884 9.91 9.99 -19.54
C PHE A 884 8.70 10.83 -19.04
N LYS A 885 7.87 11.42 -19.91
CA LYS A 885 6.53 12.01 -19.59
C LYS A 885 5.45 10.95 -19.85
N PHE A 886 4.45 10.84 -18.98
CA PHE A 886 3.27 10.00 -19.24
C PHE A 886 2.11 10.91 -19.68
N GLU A 887 1.38 10.49 -20.71
CA GLU A 887 0.22 11.19 -21.28
C GLU A 887 -0.93 10.19 -21.36
N TRP A 888 -2.08 10.50 -20.77
CA TRP A 888 -3.29 9.69 -20.92
C TRP A 888 -3.91 9.89 -22.31
N CYS A 889 -4.47 8.83 -22.87
CA CYS A 889 -5.21 8.86 -24.13
C CYS A 889 -6.46 7.99 -24.00
N ASP A 890 -7.38 8.12 -24.96
CA ASP A 890 -8.68 7.43 -25.04
C ASP A 890 -8.65 5.91 -24.70
N GLU A 891 -7.52 5.24 -24.96
CA GLU A 891 -7.32 3.80 -24.75
C GLU A 891 -6.09 3.44 -23.88
N GLY A 892 -5.47 4.41 -23.18
CA GLY A 892 -4.36 4.18 -22.23
C GLY A 892 -3.20 5.19 -22.30
N TYR A 893 -2.14 4.99 -21.50
CA TYR A 893 -1.01 5.95 -21.38
C TYR A 893 0.05 5.83 -22.49
N LYS A 894 0.33 6.90 -23.23
CA LYS A 894 1.63 7.06 -23.91
C LYS A 894 2.73 7.39 -22.89
N ILE A 895 3.96 6.96 -23.19
CA ILE A 895 5.17 7.29 -22.44
C ILE A 895 6.21 7.84 -23.42
N HIS A 896 6.51 9.12 -23.27
CA HIS A 896 7.39 9.90 -24.16
C HIS A 896 8.79 9.98 -23.61
N ALA A 897 9.78 9.46 -24.35
CA ALA A 897 11.18 9.53 -23.96
C ALA A 897 11.78 10.93 -24.23
N LEU A 898 11.50 11.92 -23.35
CA LEU A 898 11.81 13.35 -23.55
C LEU A 898 13.25 13.70 -23.97
N ASN A 899 14.23 12.84 -23.70
CA ASN A 899 15.64 13.08 -24.03
C ASN A 899 16.16 12.23 -25.21
N ASN A 900 15.30 11.53 -25.95
CA ASN A 900 15.71 10.59 -27.01
C ASN A 900 14.58 10.30 -28.02
N GLU A 901 14.54 11.06 -29.12
CA GLU A 901 13.46 11.16 -30.14
C GLU A 901 13.06 9.86 -30.89
N GLU A 902 13.65 8.69 -30.58
CA GLU A 902 13.37 7.43 -31.28
C GLU A 902 12.60 6.38 -30.45
N LEU A 903 12.07 6.73 -29.27
CA LEU A 903 11.39 5.77 -28.38
C LEU A 903 10.06 6.28 -27.81
N VAL A 904 8.96 5.98 -28.52
CA VAL A 904 7.60 6.06 -27.96
C VAL A 904 7.17 4.67 -27.46
N LEU A 905 6.68 4.62 -26.23
CA LEU A 905 6.03 3.46 -25.62
C LEU A 905 4.54 3.77 -25.46
N THR A 906 3.65 2.90 -25.91
CA THR A 906 2.19 3.09 -25.73
C THR A 906 1.64 1.96 -24.87
N LEU A 907 1.12 2.29 -23.68
CA LEU A 907 0.25 1.43 -22.90
C LEU A 907 -1.16 1.51 -23.49
N HIS A 908 -1.66 0.39 -23.98
CA HIS A 908 -2.97 0.24 -24.61
C HIS A 908 -3.78 -0.74 -23.76
N LEU A 909 -4.96 -0.34 -23.30
CA LEU A 909 -5.88 -1.23 -22.62
C LEU A 909 -6.30 -2.34 -23.59
N ASN A 910 -6.02 -3.59 -23.25
CA ASN A 910 -6.47 -4.74 -24.04
C ASN A 910 -7.92 -5.07 -23.66
N ASP A 911 -8.60 -5.83 -24.53
CA ASP A 911 -9.94 -6.35 -24.28
C ASP A 911 -10.09 -7.18 -22.99
N ASP A 912 -8.98 -7.67 -22.43
CA ASP A 912 -8.87 -8.51 -21.23
C ASP A 912 -8.45 -7.74 -19.96
N GLY A 913 -8.68 -6.41 -19.91
CA GLY A 913 -8.42 -5.58 -18.72
C GLY A 913 -6.94 -5.35 -18.39
N SER A 914 -6.02 -6.05 -19.04
CA SER A 914 -4.58 -5.81 -18.94
C SER A 914 -4.13 -4.70 -19.90
N TYR A 915 -3.04 -3.99 -19.61
CA TYR A 915 -2.48 -3.02 -20.57
C TYR A 915 -1.35 -3.66 -21.39
N SER A 916 -1.33 -3.53 -22.72
CA SER A 916 -0.18 -3.92 -23.54
C SER A 916 0.72 -2.72 -23.85
N VAL A 917 2.04 -2.89 -23.70
CA VAL A 917 3.06 -1.93 -24.10
C VAL A 917 3.52 -2.24 -25.52
N PHE A 918 3.31 -1.28 -26.42
CA PHE A 918 3.87 -1.26 -27.77
C PHE A 918 5.13 -0.38 -27.82
N MET A 919 6.15 -0.80 -28.58
CA MET A 919 7.31 0.02 -28.94
C MET A 919 7.23 0.36 -30.42
N GLY A 920 7.28 1.64 -30.79
CA GLY A 920 7.17 2.03 -32.20
C GLY A 920 7.83 3.36 -32.53
N ASN A 921 8.57 3.38 -33.64
CA ASN A 921 8.93 4.58 -34.41
C ASN A 921 8.37 4.50 -35.85
N ASP A 922 7.47 3.54 -36.12
CA ASP A 922 6.83 3.32 -37.42
C ASP A 922 5.53 2.52 -37.21
N LEU A 923 4.38 3.09 -37.63
CA LEU A 923 3.03 2.51 -37.55
C LEU A 923 2.84 1.20 -38.35
N ASN A 924 3.90 0.61 -38.91
CA ASN A 924 3.85 -0.54 -39.81
C ASN A 924 4.63 -1.79 -39.33
N LEU A 925 5.14 -1.81 -38.09
CA LEU A 925 5.82 -2.98 -37.51
C LEU A 925 5.18 -3.44 -36.20
N GLN A 926 4.24 -4.38 -36.29
CA GLN A 926 3.76 -5.16 -35.13
C GLN A 926 4.95 -5.91 -34.48
N GLY A 927 5.41 -5.41 -33.33
CA GLY A 927 6.69 -5.80 -32.74
C GLY A 927 6.67 -5.99 -31.22
N GLN A 928 6.12 -7.13 -30.78
CA GLN A 928 6.05 -7.62 -29.39
C GLN A 928 5.01 -6.93 -28.49
N LEU A 929 3.96 -7.70 -28.11
CA LEU A 929 3.05 -7.30 -27.03
C LEU A 929 3.70 -7.56 -25.65
N TRP A 930 3.54 -6.62 -24.72
CA TRP A 930 3.97 -6.76 -23.33
C TRP A 930 2.87 -6.31 -22.36
N GLU A 931 2.29 -7.25 -21.64
CA GLU A 931 1.19 -7.08 -20.70
C GLU A 931 1.63 -6.48 -19.36
N VAL A 932 0.84 -5.55 -18.80
CA VAL A 932 1.02 -4.93 -17.48
C VAL A 932 -0.09 -5.37 -16.53
N LEU A 933 0.29 -5.75 -15.31
CA LEU A 933 -0.61 -6.28 -14.28
C LEU A 933 -0.59 -5.43 -13.00
N PRO A 934 -1.76 -5.01 -12.48
CA PRO A 934 -1.91 -4.62 -11.07
C PRO A 934 -1.77 -5.85 -10.18
N TYR A 935 -1.12 -5.72 -9.01
CA TYR A 935 -1.01 -6.86 -8.10
C TYR A 935 -2.16 -6.91 -7.08
N ASN A 936 -3.15 -7.77 -7.35
CA ASN A 936 -3.99 -8.37 -6.29
C ASN A 936 -4.12 -9.91 -6.42
N ASN A 937 -3.27 -10.56 -7.22
CA ASN A 937 -3.44 -11.96 -7.61
C ASN A 937 -2.53 -12.94 -6.79
N GLY A 938 -3.07 -13.40 -5.66
CA GLY A 938 -2.86 -14.74 -5.05
C GLY A 938 -1.55 -15.12 -4.33
N ALA A 939 -0.43 -14.46 -4.58
CA ALA A 939 0.87 -14.95 -4.09
C ALA A 939 1.17 -14.58 -2.62
N LYS A 940 0.99 -15.53 -1.70
CA LYS A 940 1.45 -15.42 -0.29
C LYS A 940 2.99 -15.22 -0.18
N GLY A 941 3.43 -13.98 -0.25
CA GLY A 941 4.69 -13.48 0.32
C GLY A 941 5.65 -12.74 -0.62
N LEU A 942 6.21 -11.65 -0.07
CA LEU A 942 7.48 -10.97 -0.42
C LEU A 942 7.48 -9.78 -1.41
N LEU A 943 6.32 -9.30 -1.86
CA LEU A 943 6.16 -7.93 -2.39
C LEU A 943 4.97 -7.27 -1.68
N GLY A 944 5.09 -5.99 -1.33
CA GLY A 944 3.99 -5.22 -0.73
C GLY A 944 2.99 -4.77 -1.78
N GLU A 945 1.84 -4.26 -1.34
CA GLU A 945 0.61 -3.89 -2.09
C GLU A 945 0.79 -2.75 -3.13
N ASN A 946 2.02 -2.43 -3.53
CA ASN A 946 2.42 -1.18 -4.17
C ASN A 946 3.51 -1.42 -5.24
N GLY A 947 3.17 -1.98 -6.41
CA GLY A 947 4.14 -2.17 -7.50
C GLY A 947 3.57 -2.69 -8.82
N LEU A 948 4.14 -2.23 -9.94
CA LEU A 948 3.75 -2.55 -11.32
C LEU A 948 4.61 -3.67 -11.92
N VAL A 949 4.03 -4.59 -12.70
CA VAL A 949 4.73 -5.72 -13.36
C VAL A 949 4.45 -5.73 -14.86
N ILE A 950 5.49 -5.91 -15.70
CA ILE A 950 5.35 -5.98 -17.17
C ILE A 950 5.91 -7.31 -17.73
N ARG A 951 5.15 -8.07 -18.53
CA ARG A 951 5.54 -9.38 -19.08
C ARG A 951 5.29 -9.48 -20.60
N SER A 952 6.15 -10.14 -21.38
CA SER A 952 5.85 -10.34 -22.82
C SER A 952 4.77 -11.40 -23.04
N LYS A 953 3.80 -11.11 -23.91
CA LYS A 953 2.71 -12.03 -24.31
C LYS A 953 3.06 -12.70 -25.65
N VAL A 954 3.58 -13.94 -25.62
CA VAL A 954 3.81 -14.76 -26.84
C VAL A 954 3.42 -16.22 -26.61
N LEU A 955 2.51 -16.73 -27.46
CA LEU A 955 1.95 -18.07 -27.41
C LEU A 955 2.52 -19.01 -28.51
N TYR A 956 3.16 -20.12 -28.10
CA TYR A 956 3.42 -21.38 -28.85
C TYR A 956 4.34 -21.40 -30.11
N TYR A 957 5.07 -22.47 -30.49
CA TYR A 957 5.81 -23.57 -29.80
C TYR A 957 6.57 -24.41 -30.86
N GLU A 958 7.82 -24.83 -30.61
CA GLU A 958 8.33 -26.20 -30.93
C GLU A 958 9.75 -26.43 -30.36
N ASN A 959 9.99 -27.60 -29.75
CA ASN A 959 11.29 -28.07 -29.19
C ASN A 959 11.78 -27.51 -27.84
N ASN A 960 10.89 -27.35 -26.86
CA ASN A 960 11.18 -27.34 -25.40
C ASN A 960 12.51 -26.68 -24.95
N ASP A 961 12.62 -25.35 -25.05
CA ASP A 961 13.12 -24.46 -23.97
C ASP A 961 13.41 -23.05 -24.51
N THR A 962 12.43 -22.13 -24.42
CA THR A 962 12.68 -20.71 -24.11
C THR A 962 11.39 -20.08 -23.61
N ILE A 963 11.43 -19.51 -22.40
CA ILE A 963 10.36 -18.72 -21.78
C ILE A 963 10.81 -17.25 -21.82
N GLY A 964 9.94 -16.33 -22.27
CA GLY A 964 10.16 -14.89 -22.13
C GLY A 964 10.18 -14.51 -20.65
N LYS A 965 11.23 -13.86 -20.16
CA LYS A 965 11.30 -13.47 -18.75
C LYS A 965 10.47 -12.20 -18.50
N PRO A 966 9.68 -12.14 -17.42
CA PRO A 966 9.00 -10.91 -17.02
C PRO A 966 10.03 -9.83 -16.62
N LEU A 967 9.62 -8.58 -16.80
CA LEU A 967 10.34 -7.37 -16.37
C LEU A 967 9.65 -6.80 -15.13
N TYR A 968 10.44 -6.53 -14.12
CA TYR A 968 10.01 -5.98 -12.85
C TYR A 968 10.55 -4.55 -12.72
N LEU A 969 9.64 -3.59 -12.56
CA LEU A 969 9.94 -2.17 -12.33
C LEU A 969 10.09 -1.89 -10.84
N SER A 970 10.97 -0.97 -10.48
CA SER A 970 11.12 -0.46 -9.11
C SER A 970 11.55 0.99 -9.17
N TYR A 971 11.05 1.82 -8.28
CA TYR A 971 11.29 3.26 -8.28
C TYR A 971 11.96 3.71 -6.99
N LYS A 972 12.93 4.63 -7.07
CA LYS A 972 13.60 5.24 -5.92
C LYS A 972 14.23 6.58 -6.35
N ASN A 973 14.19 7.61 -5.50
CA ASN A 973 14.82 8.92 -5.76
C ASN A 973 14.43 9.55 -7.13
N ASN A 974 13.13 9.62 -7.46
CA ASN A 974 12.64 10.07 -8.79
C ASN A 974 13.05 9.20 -10.00
N GLN A 975 13.64 8.03 -9.78
CA GLN A 975 14.22 7.20 -10.84
C GLN A 975 13.69 5.77 -10.86
N ILE A 976 13.49 5.23 -12.06
CA ILE A 976 13.01 3.89 -12.36
C ILE A 976 14.19 2.95 -12.63
N SER A 977 14.09 1.71 -12.14
CA SER A 977 15.07 0.63 -12.30
C SER A 977 14.38 -0.66 -12.75
N VAL A 978 14.95 -1.32 -13.77
CA VAL A 978 14.36 -2.49 -14.46
C VAL A 978 15.19 -3.76 -14.22
N SER A 979 14.51 -4.88 -13.90
CA SER A 979 15.15 -6.18 -13.67
C SER A 979 14.34 -7.35 -14.23
N THR A 980 15.00 -8.43 -14.65
CA THR A 980 14.35 -9.73 -14.93
C THR A 980 14.40 -10.72 -13.75
N ASP A 981 14.89 -10.29 -12.59
CA ASP A 981 15.02 -11.10 -11.37
C ASP A 981 14.10 -10.58 -10.25
N ARG A 982 13.04 -11.34 -9.99
CA ARG A 982 12.02 -11.07 -8.96
C ARG A 982 12.61 -10.84 -7.56
N ILE A 983 13.71 -11.52 -7.21
CA ILE A 983 14.31 -11.45 -5.87
C ILE A 983 15.13 -10.17 -5.70
N ASN A 984 15.77 -9.69 -6.77
CA ASN A 984 16.48 -8.41 -6.73
C ASN A 984 15.52 -7.24 -6.73
N ASN A 985 14.47 -7.25 -7.56
CA ASN A 985 13.46 -6.20 -7.54
C ASN A 985 12.76 -6.10 -6.17
N ALA A 986 12.38 -7.22 -5.55
CA ALA A 986 11.80 -7.22 -4.20
C ALA A 986 12.70 -6.52 -3.16
N ARG A 987 14.03 -6.60 -3.31
CA ARG A 987 14.97 -5.87 -2.46
C ARG A 987 14.98 -4.36 -2.75
N PHE A 988 14.77 -3.94 -3.99
CA PHE A 988 14.65 -2.52 -4.33
C PHE A 988 13.30 -1.94 -3.87
N MET A 989 12.18 -2.63 -4.09
CA MET A 989 10.87 -2.22 -3.55
C MET A 989 10.87 -2.10 -2.01
N THR A 990 11.47 -3.04 -1.28
CA THR A 990 11.59 -2.91 0.19
C THR A 990 12.50 -1.75 0.64
N CYS A 991 13.28 -1.16 -0.27
CA CYS A 991 14.03 0.08 -0.02
C CYS A 991 13.29 1.35 -0.49
N ALA A 992 12.20 1.21 -1.27
CA ALA A 992 11.43 2.29 -1.90
C ALA A 992 10.17 2.70 -1.12
N ILE A 993 9.65 1.83 -0.25
CA ILE A 993 8.46 2.07 0.59
C ILE A 993 8.58 3.33 1.49
N ALA A 994 9.79 3.87 1.66
CA ALA A 994 10.01 5.14 2.38
C ALA A 994 9.65 6.39 1.57
N ASP A 995 9.69 6.30 0.23
CA ASP A 995 9.66 7.45 -0.69
C ASP A 995 8.42 7.41 -1.64
N TRP A 996 7.61 6.36 -1.56
CA TRP A 996 6.35 6.15 -2.32
C TRP A 996 5.11 6.79 -1.65
N THR A 997 5.29 7.90 -0.95
CA THR A 997 4.28 8.44 -0.02
C THR A 997 3.03 8.99 -0.70
N ARG A 998 3.12 9.61 -1.90
CA ARG A 998 1.95 10.19 -2.59
C ARG A 998 0.90 9.15 -3.00
N PHE A 999 1.31 8.07 -3.68
CA PHE A 999 0.40 7.00 -4.11
C PHE A 999 -0.25 6.29 -2.91
N GLY A 1000 0.57 5.94 -1.90
CA GLY A 1000 0.09 5.27 -0.70
C GLY A 1000 -0.86 6.12 0.15
N ASP A 1001 -0.56 7.41 0.37
CA ASP A 1001 -1.40 8.27 1.21
C ASP A 1001 -2.72 8.68 0.54
N ALA A 1002 -2.77 8.70 -0.80
CA ALA A 1002 -4.01 8.91 -1.56
C ALA A 1002 -4.92 7.67 -1.51
N TYR A 1003 -4.37 6.48 -1.82
CA TYR A 1003 -5.10 5.21 -1.75
C TYR A 1003 -5.64 4.93 -0.33
N MET A 1004 -4.85 5.23 0.71
CA MET A 1004 -5.27 5.05 2.11
C MET A 1004 -6.35 6.03 2.57
N GLN A 1005 -6.49 7.20 1.94
CA GLN A 1005 -7.63 8.10 2.16
C GLN A 1005 -8.89 7.64 1.41
N TYR A 1006 -8.71 7.11 0.19
CA TYR A 1006 -9.78 6.59 -0.67
C TYR A 1006 -10.51 5.39 -0.02
N VAL A 1007 -9.79 4.42 0.57
CA VAL A 1007 -10.40 3.26 1.26
C VAL A 1007 -11.05 3.58 2.63
N GLY A 1008 -11.29 4.86 2.94
CA GLY A 1008 -12.10 5.29 4.09
C GLY A 1008 -11.48 5.08 5.48
N TRP A 1009 -10.20 4.73 5.57
CA TRP A 1009 -9.53 4.46 6.85
C TRP A 1009 -9.15 5.75 7.60
N THR A 1010 -9.99 6.14 8.55
CA THR A 1010 -9.71 7.29 9.42
C THR A 1010 -8.68 6.97 10.50
N TYR A 1011 -7.58 7.75 10.47
CA TYR A 1011 -6.41 7.66 11.35
C TYR A 1011 -6.78 7.57 12.86
N THR A 1012 -6.45 6.44 13.51
CA THR A 1012 -6.51 6.30 14.98
C THR A 1012 -5.13 5.98 15.59
N SER A 1013 -4.20 6.91 15.36
CA SER A 1013 -3.00 7.19 16.17
C SER A 1013 -2.24 6.00 16.79
N ASN A 1014 -1.21 5.47 16.10
CA ASN A 1014 -0.12 4.77 16.80
C ASN A 1014 1.27 4.76 16.12
N ASP A 1015 1.69 5.89 15.55
CA ASP A 1015 3.02 6.12 14.94
C ASP A 1015 4.24 5.65 15.76
N LYS A 1016 4.11 5.51 17.09
CA LYS A 1016 5.22 5.21 17.99
C LYS A 1016 5.78 3.80 17.81
N ILE A 1017 4.95 2.81 17.47
CA ILE A 1017 5.40 1.41 17.31
C ILE A 1017 6.19 1.27 15.99
N ASN A 1018 5.70 1.88 14.92
CA ASN A 1018 6.38 1.88 13.62
C ASN A 1018 7.69 2.68 13.67
N ARG A 1019 7.76 3.77 14.47
CA ARG A 1019 9.00 4.53 14.71
C ARG A 1019 10.01 3.79 15.61
N ALA A 1020 9.57 2.82 16.42
CA ALA A 1020 10.45 1.92 17.16
C ALA A 1020 11.09 0.87 16.23
N MET A 1021 10.31 0.30 15.31
CA MET A 1021 10.82 -0.54 14.21
C MET A 1021 11.80 0.25 13.31
N LYS A 1022 11.51 1.52 13.01
CA LYS A 1022 12.40 2.40 12.22
C LYS A 1022 13.74 2.72 12.93
N ASN A 1023 13.85 2.51 14.24
CA ASN A 1023 15.10 2.68 15.03
C ASN A 1023 15.83 1.36 15.33
N TYR A 1024 15.18 0.20 15.22
CA TYR A 1024 15.81 -1.13 15.29
C TYR A 1024 16.92 -1.28 14.24
N THR A 1025 16.76 -0.62 13.09
CA THR A 1025 17.71 -0.58 11.97
C THR A 1025 19.04 0.09 12.31
N ASN A 1026 19.13 0.95 13.34
CA ASN A 1026 20.27 1.85 13.52
C ASN A 1026 21.34 1.43 14.55
N ASN A 1027 21.08 0.59 15.57
CA ASN A 1027 22.03 0.44 16.70
C ASN A 1027 22.14 -0.96 17.35
N THR A 1028 22.95 -1.81 16.73
CA THR A 1028 24.16 -2.40 17.35
C THR A 1028 24.25 -2.46 18.92
N LYS A 1029 24.22 -3.68 19.52
CA LYS A 1029 25.01 -4.19 20.70
C LYS A 1029 24.65 -5.66 20.99
N ILE A 1030 25.50 -6.35 21.74
CA ILE A 1030 25.28 -7.67 22.38
C ILE A 1030 25.46 -8.97 21.53
N GLY A 1031 25.91 -8.97 20.26
CA GLY A 1031 26.54 -10.11 19.50
C GLY A 1031 25.89 -11.53 19.46
N LEU A 1032 26.55 -12.59 18.91
CA LEU A 1032 25.89 -13.88 18.52
C LEU A 1032 26.81 -15.05 17.98
N LYS A 1033 26.35 -16.33 17.89
CA LYS A 1033 26.94 -17.41 17.00
C LYS A 1033 25.93 -18.47 16.45
N LYS A 1034 26.22 -19.05 15.25
CA LYS A 1034 25.41 -20.04 14.47
C LYS A 1034 26.17 -21.36 14.22
N TYR A 1035 25.47 -22.36 13.69
CA TYR A 1035 26.01 -23.60 13.12
C TYR A 1035 25.82 -23.57 11.57
N GLY A 1036 26.90 -23.62 10.77
CA GLY A 1036 26.84 -23.69 9.29
C GLY A 1036 27.03 -22.37 8.53
N ASP A 1037 27.38 -22.48 7.23
CA ASP A 1037 28.01 -21.43 6.39
C ASP A 1037 27.04 -20.45 5.67
N ASP A 1038 25.79 -20.31 6.11
CA ASP A 1038 24.85 -19.30 5.57
C ASP A 1038 24.71 -18.07 6.48
N LYS A 1039 25.00 -16.89 5.90
CA LYS A 1039 25.04 -15.56 6.53
C LYS A 1039 23.69 -15.20 7.19
N ASN A 1040 23.65 -15.10 8.52
CA ASN A 1040 22.52 -14.50 9.25
C ASN A 1040 22.87 -14.06 10.69
N ILE A 1041 24.13 -13.67 10.95
CA ILE A 1041 24.65 -13.24 12.27
C ILE A 1041 25.76 -12.19 12.12
N TYR A 1042 25.71 -11.11 12.92
CA TYR A 1042 26.79 -10.13 13.09
C TYR A 1042 26.97 -9.72 14.57
N PHE A 1043 28.05 -8.99 14.90
CA PHE A 1043 28.49 -8.69 16.28
C PHE A 1043 28.61 -7.18 16.54
N TYR A 1044 28.40 -6.76 17.80
CA TYR A 1044 28.93 -5.48 18.32
C TYR A 1044 29.12 -5.52 19.84
N ASN A 1045 30.24 -4.95 20.32
CA ASN A 1045 30.73 -4.91 21.72
C ASN A 1045 30.64 -6.23 22.53
N GLU A 1046 31.26 -7.29 22.02
CA GLU A 1046 31.77 -8.47 22.77
C GLU A 1046 30.78 -9.30 23.66
N LYS A 1047 29.47 -9.40 23.35
CA LYS A 1047 28.51 -10.34 24.03
C LYS A 1047 27.71 -11.26 23.05
N MET A 1048 26.70 -12.02 23.52
CA MET A 1048 25.68 -12.79 22.73
C MET A 1048 24.21 -12.45 23.17
N LEU A 1049 23.06 -12.66 22.47
CA LEU A 1049 22.63 -13.54 21.34
C LEU A 1049 21.27 -13.07 20.68
N VAL A 1050 20.79 -13.71 19.57
CA VAL A 1050 19.45 -13.68 18.86
C VAL A 1050 19.18 -12.58 17.77
N ILE A 1051 18.22 -12.75 16.82
CA ILE A 1051 18.40 -13.11 15.36
C ILE A 1051 17.22 -12.62 14.44
N ASN A 1052 17.31 -12.78 13.10
CA ASN A 1052 16.23 -12.57 12.09
C ASN A 1052 15.26 -13.77 11.93
N GLN A 1053 13.94 -13.54 11.94
CA GLN A 1053 12.91 -14.52 11.60
C GLN A 1053 12.35 -14.30 10.18
N SER A 1054 12.51 -15.29 9.29
CA SER A 1054 11.65 -15.47 8.12
C SER A 1054 11.26 -16.93 8.00
N ASN A 1055 9.98 -17.19 7.68
CA ASN A 1055 9.31 -18.51 7.63
C ASN A 1055 9.30 -19.26 8.97
N GLY A 1056 8.37 -18.92 9.85
CA GLY A 1056 8.19 -19.44 11.22
C GLY A 1056 8.37 -20.95 11.43
N ASN A 1057 9.63 -21.37 11.59
CA ASN A 1057 10.08 -22.60 12.24
C ASN A 1057 11.60 -22.56 12.38
N PHE A 1058 12.12 -22.90 13.58
CA PHE A 1058 13.44 -23.52 13.61
C PHE A 1058 13.26 -24.93 13.06
N SER A 1059 13.82 -25.23 11.89
CA SER A 1059 13.82 -26.61 11.40
C SER A 1059 14.56 -27.52 12.40
N ASP A 1060 14.12 -28.79 12.50
CA ASP A 1060 14.51 -29.73 13.55
C ASP A 1060 16.03 -29.99 13.67
N ASP A 1061 16.81 -29.60 12.66
CA ASP A 1061 18.26 -29.83 12.54
C ASP A 1061 19.15 -28.59 12.84
N GLY A 1062 18.62 -27.45 13.31
CA GLY A 1062 19.45 -26.22 13.40
C GLY A 1062 19.00 -25.06 14.32
N GLY A 1063 18.76 -25.33 15.61
CA GLY A 1063 18.42 -24.30 16.61
C GLY A 1063 19.56 -23.33 17.00
N LEU A 1064 19.18 -22.21 17.64
CA LEU A 1064 20.11 -21.16 18.08
C LEU A 1064 20.85 -21.51 19.38
N MET A 1065 22.13 -21.09 19.50
CA MET A 1065 23.03 -21.55 20.57
C MET A 1065 23.67 -20.39 21.34
N PHE A 1066 23.33 -20.21 22.62
CA PHE A 1066 24.11 -19.34 23.52
C PHE A 1066 25.27 -20.16 24.10
N ALA A 1067 26.50 -19.86 23.68
CA ALA A 1067 27.66 -20.74 23.85
C ALA A 1067 27.40 -22.16 23.30
N ASP A 1068 26.89 -23.07 24.13
CA ASP A 1068 26.57 -24.46 23.79
C ASP A 1068 25.15 -24.88 24.27
N VAL A 1069 24.22 -23.93 24.45
CA VAL A 1069 22.86 -24.20 24.95
C VAL A 1069 21.83 -23.86 23.88
N PRO A 1070 21.04 -24.84 23.39
CA PRO A 1070 19.95 -24.57 22.46
C PRO A 1070 18.88 -23.70 23.11
N MET A 1071 18.54 -22.59 22.45
CA MET A 1071 17.46 -21.68 22.83
C MET A 1071 16.33 -21.80 21.80
N HIS A 1072 15.11 -22.02 22.28
CA HIS A 1072 13.91 -22.16 21.45
C HIS A 1072 12.79 -21.27 21.99
N GLY A 1073 12.06 -20.62 21.07
CA GLY A 1073 10.78 -19.96 21.34
C GLY A 1073 10.82 -18.76 22.30
N VAL A 1074 9.74 -18.64 23.06
CA VAL A 1074 9.12 -17.40 23.55
C VAL A 1074 9.87 -16.70 24.69
N ILE A 1075 10.84 -17.39 25.31
CA ILE A 1075 11.72 -16.80 26.32
C ILE A 1075 12.55 -15.64 25.74
N CYS A 1076 12.82 -15.65 24.43
CA CYS A 1076 13.48 -14.54 23.73
C CYS A 1076 12.59 -13.29 23.64
N GLU A 1077 11.28 -13.45 23.48
CA GLU A 1077 10.33 -12.37 23.17
C GLU A 1077 10.00 -11.52 24.39
N LEU A 1078 9.62 -12.17 25.52
CA LEU A 1078 9.34 -11.49 26.79
C LEU A 1078 10.54 -10.65 27.25
N MET A 1079 11.75 -11.19 27.07
CA MET A 1079 12.99 -10.55 27.53
C MET A 1079 13.48 -9.44 26.59
N ALA A 1080 13.12 -9.48 25.30
CA ALA A 1080 13.35 -8.38 24.36
C ALA A 1080 12.39 -7.21 24.61
N ALA A 1081 11.08 -7.48 24.68
CA ALA A 1081 10.04 -6.47 24.87
C ALA A 1081 10.24 -5.66 26.17
N PHE A 1082 10.53 -6.34 27.28
CA PHE A 1082 10.76 -5.70 28.58
C PHE A 1082 12.03 -4.83 28.62
N ASN A 1083 13.09 -5.23 27.92
CA ASN A 1083 14.33 -4.43 27.85
C ASN A 1083 14.15 -3.20 26.95
N ALA A 1084 13.45 -3.32 25.82
CA ALA A 1084 13.12 -2.20 24.94
C ALA A 1084 12.27 -1.14 25.67
N ALA A 1085 11.21 -1.59 26.36
CA ALA A 1085 10.40 -0.80 27.27
C ALA A 1085 11.22 -0.01 28.32
N THR A 1086 12.12 -0.71 29.01
CA THR A 1086 12.99 -0.14 30.05
C THR A 1086 13.94 0.93 29.50
N LEU A 1087 14.42 0.75 28.27
CA LEU A 1087 15.31 1.70 27.59
C LEU A 1087 14.56 2.93 27.05
N ALA A 1088 13.29 2.79 26.69
CA ALA A 1088 12.45 3.88 26.20
C ALA A 1088 11.88 4.78 27.33
N GLY A 1089 11.80 4.27 28.56
CA GLY A 1089 11.17 4.98 29.68
C GLY A 1089 9.64 5.13 29.54
N GLU A 1090 9.02 4.32 28.69
CA GLU A 1090 7.60 4.35 28.35
C GLU A 1090 6.74 3.61 29.39
N ASN A 1091 5.46 3.97 29.45
CA ASN A 1091 4.47 3.30 30.30
C ASN A 1091 3.92 2.07 29.62
N VAL A 1092 4.24 0.89 30.15
CA VAL A 1092 3.96 -0.39 29.51
C VAL A 1092 2.73 -1.04 30.13
N ASN A 1093 1.85 -1.58 29.28
CA ASN A 1093 0.82 -2.51 29.73
C ASN A 1093 1.49 -3.87 30.02
N PHE A 1094 2.12 -3.96 31.19
CA PHE A 1094 2.86 -5.13 31.66
C PHE A 1094 2.02 -6.41 31.68
N PHE A 1095 0.71 -6.29 31.88
CA PHE A 1095 -0.21 -7.41 31.84
C PHE A 1095 -0.47 -7.91 30.41
N LYS A 1096 -0.49 -7.01 29.41
CA LYS A 1096 -0.49 -7.39 27.98
C LYS A 1096 0.76 -8.22 27.66
N THR A 1097 1.94 -7.72 28.02
CA THR A 1097 3.24 -8.41 27.76
C THR A 1097 3.36 -9.78 28.44
N ALA A 1098 2.83 -9.92 29.66
CA ALA A 1098 2.79 -11.22 30.36
C ALA A 1098 1.78 -12.20 29.73
N ALA A 1099 0.66 -11.70 29.20
CA ALA A 1099 -0.35 -12.51 28.50
C ALA A 1099 0.08 -12.89 27.07
N GLU A 1100 0.80 -12.02 26.37
CA GLU A 1100 1.44 -12.29 25.07
C GLU A 1100 2.49 -13.41 25.19
N PHE A 1101 3.28 -13.42 26.28
CA PHE A 1101 4.18 -14.52 26.60
C PHE A 1101 3.45 -15.87 26.79
N GLU A 1102 2.34 -15.90 27.52
CA GLU A 1102 1.55 -17.13 27.68
C GLU A 1102 0.87 -17.55 26.36
N TYR A 1103 0.38 -16.60 25.57
CA TYR A 1103 -0.21 -16.85 24.26
C TYR A 1103 0.80 -17.48 23.29
N ASN A 1104 1.93 -16.80 23.05
CA ASN A 1104 2.96 -17.31 22.14
C ASN A 1104 3.52 -18.66 22.63
N ALA A 1105 3.60 -18.88 23.96
CA ALA A 1105 4.08 -20.14 24.52
C ALA A 1105 3.12 -21.33 24.30
N LEU A 1106 1.89 -21.08 23.85
CA LEU A 1106 0.87 -22.08 23.52
C LEU A 1106 0.63 -22.25 22.02
N VAL A 1107 1.08 -21.33 21.15
CA VAL A 1107 0.93 -21.44 19.68
C VAL A 1107 2.00 -22.39 19.11
N LEU A 1108 1.92 -23.66 19.52
CA LEU A 1108 2.73 -24.75 18.97
C LEU A 1108 1.91 -26.04 18.81
N ASP A 1109 0.72 -25.88 18.23
CA ASP A 1109 -0.21 -26.98 17.95
C ASP A 1109 -0.18 -27.38 16.46
N ILE A 1110 0.87 -28.13 16.08
CA ILE A 1110 0.82 -29.02 14.91
C ILE A 1110 1.42 -30.39 15.29
N VAL A 1111 0.67 -31.23 16.02
CA VAL A 1111 0.80 -32.70 15.88
C VAL A 1111 -0.53 -33.46 16.08
N THR A 1112 -1.36 -33.47 15.05
CA THR A 1112 -2.08 -34.68 14.60
C THR A 1112 -1.89 -34.75 13.09
N GLY A 1113 -0.98 -35.53 12.51
CA GLY A 1113 -0.75 -36.95 12.75
C GLY A 1113 -1.62 -37.76 11.76
N GLY A 1114 -1.10 -38.28 10.65
CA GLY A 1114 0.26 -38.23 10.10
C GLY A 1114 0.45 -39.31 9.03
N LEU A 1115 1.56 -39.28 8.27
CA LEU A 1115 1.80 -40.33 7.24
C LEU A 1115 3.28 -40.66 6.94
N PHE A 1116 4.17 -40.64 7.94
CA PHE A 1116 5.50 -41.26 7.78
C PHE A 1116 5.77 -42.37 8.80
N SER A 1117 6.19 -43.51 8.25
CA SER A 1117 6.28 -44.79 8.92
C SER A 1117 7.67 -45.03 9.55
N ASN A 1118 7.68 -45.93 10.53
CA ASN A 1118 8.85 -46.56 11.17
C ASN A 1118 9.51 -45.79 12.33
N LYS A 1119 9.16 -46.23 13.54
CA LYS A 1119 10.08 -46.29 14.68
C LYS A 1119 11.38 -47.02 14.26
N THR A 1120 12.55 -46.49 14.64
CA THR A 1120 13.38 -47.15 15.69
C THR A 1120 14.54 -46.33 16.29
N ASP A 1121 15.15 -45.35 15.62
CA ASP A 1121 16.57 -45.01 15.93
C ASP A 1121 16.91 -43.74 16.73
N TYR A 1122 15.96 -42.90 17.16
CA TYR A 1122 16.27 -41.64 17.87
C TYR A 1122 16.27 -41.67 19.42
N LEU A 1123 16.19 -42.85 20.05
CA LEU A 1123 16.08 -42.98 21.52
C LEU A 1123 17.42 -43.10 22.27
N LYS A 1124 18.41 -42.24 21.99
CA LYS A 1124 19.70 -42.28 22.71
C LYS A 1124 20.32 -40.99 23.21
N ASP A 1125 20.11 -39.87 22.54
CA ASP A 1125 20.54 -38.56 23.02
C ASP A 1125 19.31 -37.64 23.04
N GLY A 1126 19.08 -36.99 24.18
CA GLY A 1126 17.83 -36.27 24.44
C GLY A 1126 17.72 -35.00 23.61
N PHE A 1127 16.96 -35.04 22.52
CA PHE A 1127 16.50 -33.87 21.80
C PHE A 1127 15.18 -33.35 22.37
N TYR A 1128 14.94 -32.04 22.18
CA TYR A 1128 13.86 -31.24 22.78
C TYR A 1128 14.01 -31.01 24.30
N GLY A 1129 15.12 -30.36 24.68
CA GLY A 1129 15.26 -29.77 26.01
C GLY A 1129 16.66 -29.22 26.32
N SER A 1130 16.76 -27.93 26.65
CA SER A 1130 18.02 -27.28 27.04
C SER A 1130 18.60 -27.90 28.33
N ASN A 1131 19.91 -28.13 28.37
CA ASN A 1131 20.56 -28.75 29.54
C ASN A 1131 20.53 -27.81 30.77
N PRO A 1132 19.84 -28.14 31.88
CA PRO A 1132 19.65 -27.23 33.01
C PRO A 1132 20.95 -26.80 33.67
N ASP A 1133 21.98 -27.68 33.66
CA ASP A 1133 23.27 -27.40 34.28
C ASP A 1133 24.07 -26.35 33.48
N LYS A 1134 23.74 -26.13 32.19
CA LYS A 1134 24.31 -25.04 31.38
C LYS A 1134 23.41 -23.80 31.35
N VAL A 1135 22.10 -23.97 31.54
CA VAL A 1135 21.15 -22.85 31.72
C VAL A 1135 21.49 -22.06 32.98
N SER A 1136 21.94 -22.72 34.06
CA SER A 1136 22.46 -22.05 35.25
C SER A 1136 23.65 -21.13 34.95
N ASP A 1137 24.68 -21.62 34.27
CA ASP A 1137 25.89 -20.84 33.94
C ASP A 1137 25.56 -19.61 33.07
N TRP A 1138 24.53 -19.71 32.21
CA TRP A 1138 24.02 -18.60 31.41
C TRP A 1138 23.22 -17.58 32.24
N LEU A 1139 22.32 -18.02 33.11
CA LEU A 1139 21.54 -17.11 33.98
C LEU A 1139 22.44 -16.37 34.98
N ASP A 1140 23.51 -17.02 35.49
CA ASP A 1140 24.59 -16.38 36.25
C ASP A 1140 25.29 -15.28 35.42
N SER A 1141 25.53 -15.52 34.12
CA SER A 1141 26.18 -14.55 33.23
C SER A 1141 25.32 -13.30 32.94
N LEU A 1142 24.00 -13.41 33.12
CA LEU A 1142 23.04 -12.30 33.04
C LEU A 1142 22.78 -11.63 34.39
N ASN A 1143 23.42 -12.09 35.47
CA ASN A 1143 23.23 -11.59 36.83
C ASN A 1143 21.77 -11.74 37.34
N LEU A 1144 21.01 -12.68 36.76
CA LEU A 1144 19.63 -12.97 37.13
C LEU A 1144 19.57 -13.83 38.39
N THR A 1145 18.50 -13.72 39.18
CA THR A 1145 18.27 -14.65 40.29
C THR A 1145 17.48 -15.83 39.77
N TYR A 1146 17.97 -17.05 39.95
CA TYR A 1146 17.33 -18.23 39.36
C TYR A 1146 17.48 -19.45 40.27
N LYS A 1147 16.63 -20.46 40.03
CA LYS A 1147 16.79 -21.81 40.55
C LYS A 1147 16.42 -22.84 39.50
N THR A 1148 17.37 -23.70 39.18
CA THR A 1148 17.14 -24.89 38.37
C THR A 1148 16.85 -26.09 39.29
N TYR A 1149 15.88 -26.91 38.89
CA TYR A 1149 15.49 -28.12 39.61
C TYR A 1149 15.54 -29.31 38.64
N LYS A 1150 16.28 -30.35 39.03
CA LYS A 1150 16.52 -31.53 38.19
C LYS A 1150 15.66 -32.70 38.68
N ASN A 1151 14.58 -33.00 37.96
CA ASN A 1151 13.51 -33.91 38.40
C ASN A 1151 13.01 -33.60 39.84
N PRO A 1152 12.54 -32.36 40.13
CA PRO A 1152 12.03 -32.00 41.44
C PRO A 1152 10.86 -32.88 41.86
N LYS A 1153 10.79 -33.20 43.15
CA LYS A 1153 9.53 -33.59 43.79
C LYS A 1153 8.78 -32.32 44.19
N ILE A 1154 7.46 -32.45 44.39
CA ILE A 1154 6.58 -31.34 44.80
C ILE A 1154 7.11 -30.59 46.04
N GLY A 1155 7.77 -31.28 46.98
CA GLY A 1155 8.37 -30.67 48.17
C GLY A 1155 9.74 -30.01 47.97
N ASP A 1156 10.42 -30.21 46.84
CA ASP A 1156 11.75 -29.64 46.59
C ASP A 1156 11.67 -28.17 46.09
N LEU A 1157 10.48 -27.73 45.66
CA LEU A 1157 10.19 -26.39 45.12
C LEU A 1157 9.97 -25.32 46.22
N GLU A 1158 10.50 -25.52 47.42
CA GLU A 1158 10.13 -24.76 48.64
C GLU A 1158 10.44 -23.23 48.58
N TYR A 1159 11.26 -22.79 47.62
CA TYR A 1159 11.51 -21.36 47.34
C TYR A 1159 10.70 -20.78 46.18
N ALA A 1160 10.02 -21.62 45.39
CA ALA A 1160 9.10 -21.22 44.33
C ALA A 1160 7.67 -21.01 44.87
N PHE A 1161 7.51 -20.80 46.18
CA PHE A 1161 6.22 -20.92 46.87
C PHE A 1161 5.18 -19.85 46.50
N ASP A 1162 5.58 -18.68 46.01
CA ASP A 1162 4.63 -17.60 45.70
C ASP A 1162 4.04 -17.73 44.29
N PHE A 1163 4.86 -18.09 43.30
CA PHE A 1163 4.43 -18.30 41.90
C PHE A 1163 4.06 -19.76 41.58
N GLY A 1164 4.83 -20.72 42.11
CA GLY A 1164 4.67 -22.14 41.83
C GLY A 1164 3.48 -22.80 42.54
N ASN A 1165 2.80 -22.11 43.47
CA ASN A 1165 1.60 -22.64 44.12
C ASN A 1165 0.38 -22.71 43.20
N ALA A 1166 0.32 -21.88 42.15
CA ALA A 1166 -0.68 -22.02 41.08
C ALA A 1166 -0.45 -23.34 40.31
N LEU A 1167 0.80 -23.58 39.89
CA LEU A 1167 1.20 -24.82 39.21
C LEU A 1167 1.02 -26.06 40.10
N ALA A 1168 1.38 -25.98 41.38
CA ALA A 1168 1.32 -27.09 42.33
C ALA A 1168 -0.11 -27.55 42.67
N GLN A 1169 -1.15 -26.75 42.36
CA GLN A 1169 -2.54 -27.18 42.46
C GLN A 1169 -3.00 -28.03 41.26
N GLU A 1170 -2.36 -27.91 40.09
CA GLU A 1170 -2.63 -28.73 38.90
C GLU A 1170 -1.72 -29.97 38.76
N MET A 1171 -0.60 -30.02 39.49
CA MET A 1171 0.40 -31.11 39.39
C MET A 1171 -0.09 -32.43 40.03
N ASP A 1172 -0.73 -33.28 39.24
CA ASP A 1172 -0.97 -34.68 39.61
C ASP A 1172 0.34 -35.52 39.57
N SER A 1173 0.34 -36.65 40.26
CA SER A 1173 1.54 -37.40 40.70
C SER A 1173 2.42 -38.02 39.60
N GLU A 1174 2.06 -37.90 38.32
CA GLU A 1174 2.82 -38.45 37.18
C GLU A 1174 3.91 -37.49 36.64
N PHE A 1175 3.95 -36.23 37.07
CA PHE A 1175 4.84 -35.17 36.53
C PHE A 1175 6.33 -35.25 36.91
N THR A 1176 6.84 -36.37 37.44
CA THR A 1176 8.18 -36.45 38.06
C THR A 1176 9.37 -36.63 37.10
N ASN A 1177 9.17 -36.61 35.78
CA ASN A 1177 10.22 -36.78 34.77
C ASN A 1177 10.35 -35.50 33.93
N GLY A 1178 11.03 -34.49 34.46
CA GLY A 1178 11.24 -33.22 33.76
C GLY A 1178 12.18 -32.32 34.56
N ASN A 1179 12.98 -31.53 33.84
CA ASN A 1179 13.77 -30.48 34.45
C ASN A 1179 13.00 -29.16 34.40
N VAL A 1180 13.06 -28.39 35.48
CA VAL A 1180 12.34 -27.11 35.61
C VAL A 1180 13.37 -26.01 35.86
N ALA A 1181 13.23 -24.89 35.15
CA ALA A 1181 14.00 -23.68 35.40
C ALA A 1181 13.04 -22.55 35.81
N TYR A 1182 13.31 -21.96 36.97
CA TYR A 1182 12.70 -20.70 37.40
C TYR A 1182 13.75 -19.60 37.32
N PHE A 1183 13.39 -18.48 36.70
CA PHE A 1183 14.19 -17.26 36.67
C PHE A 1183 13.35 -16.07 37.10
N SER A 1184 13.96 -15.16 37.85
CA SER A 1184 13.38 -13.88 38.19
C SER A 1184 14.33 -12.71 37.95
N TYR A 1185 13.73 -11.60 37.56
CA TYR A 1185 14.42 -10.32 37.40
C TYR A 1185 13.89 -9.31 38.41
N LYS A 1186 14.81 -8.70 39.14
CA LYS A 1186 14.49 -7.77 40.23
C LYS A 1186 14.82 -6.35 39.76
N TYR A 1187 13.80 -5.67 39.23
CA TYR A 1187 13.92 -4.35 38.61
C TYR A 1187 14.35 -3.28 39.61
N GLU A 1188 13.83 -3.35 40.84
CA GLU A 1188 14.28 -2.55 41.98
C GLU A 1188 14.23 -3.37 43.29
N SER A 1189 14.71 -2.80 44.39
CA SER A 1189 14.83 -3.45 45.71
C SER A 1189 13.52 -3.94 46.35
N SER A 1190 12.37 -3.75 45.71
CA SER A 1190 11.08 -4.29 46.17
C SER A 1190 10.19 -4.92 45.10
N ILE A 1191 10.51 -4.90 43.80
CA ILE A 1191 9.64 -5.50 42.76
C ILE A 1191 10.41 -6.56 41.97
N GLU A 1192 9.83 -7.75 41.86
CA GLU A 1192 10.44 -8.93 41.26
C GLU A 1192 9.46 -9.58 40.25
N LEU A 1193 9.91 -9.71 39.01
CA LEU A 1193 9.19 -10.36 37.92
C LEU A 1193 9.68 -11.81 37.80
N GLY A 1194 8.78 -12.77 37.60
CA GLY A 1194 9.13 -14.19 37.55
C GLY A 1194 8.35 -14.96 36.49
N ALA A 1195 9.02 -15.93 35.86
CA ALA A 1195 8.40 -16.83 34.86
C ALA A 1195 8.81 -18.28 35.10
N PHE A 1196 7.90 -19.21 34.79
CA PHE A 1196 8.12 -20.65 34.86
C PHE A 1196 8.05 -21.27 33.47
N ALA A 1197 9.12 -21.98 33.08
CA ALA A 1197 9.17 -22.75 31.85
C ALA A 1197 9.40 -24.24 32.16
N LYS A 1198 8.49 -25.10 31.68
CA LYS A 1198 8.62 -26.57 31.75
C LYS A 1198 9.34 -27.08 30.50
N VAL A 1199 10.46 -27.79 30.69
CA VAL A 1199 11.03 -28.63 29.62
C VAL A 1199 10.23 -29.93 29.56
N VAL A 1200 9.45 -30.14 28.48
CA VAL A 1200 8.43 -31.20 28.42
C VAL A 1200 9.00 -32.54 27.96
N THR A 1201 8.65 -33.61 28.68
CA THR A 1201 8.43 -34.92 28.06
C THR A 1201 6.93 -35.23 28.03
N TYR A 1202 6.43 -35.52 26.83
CA TYR A 1202 5.08 -36.01 26.49
C TYR A 1202 3.84 -35.27 27.06
N GLN A 1203 3.08 -34.70 26.13
CA GLN A 1203 1.62 -34.53 26.11
C GLN A 1203 0.90 -33.41 26.88
N LYS A 1204 1.54 -32.59 27.73
CA LYS A 1204 1.01 -31.25 28.08
C LYS A 1204 2.12 -30.22 28.35
N GLN A 1205 2.03 -29.07 27.67
CA GLN A 1205 2.75 -27.83 28.00
C GLN A 1205 1.92 -27.03 29.02
N HIS A 1206 2.59 -26.43 30.00
CA HIS A 1206 2.04 -25.47 30.94
C HIS A 1206 3.17 -24.47 31.23
N SER A 1207 2.91 -23.19 30.94
CA SER A 1207 3.72 -22.03 31.32
C SER A 1207 2.94 -21.23 32.37
N VAL A 1208 3.64 -20.43 33.17
CA VAL A 1208 3.01 -19.46 34.08
C VAL A 1208 3.91 -18.22 34.20
N ALA A 1209 3.32 -17.04 34.05
CA ALA A 1209 3.97 -15.75 34.29
C ALA A 1209 3.32 -14.99 35.46
N GLY A 1210 4.09 -14.12 36.14
CA GLY A 1210 3.50 -13.22 37.14
C GLY A 1210 4.44 -12.18 37.75
N ILE A 1211 3.86 -11.39 38.66
CA ILE A 1211 4.47 -10.18 39.24
C ILE A 1211 4.44 -10.23 40.77
N LYS A 1212 5.59 -9.94 41.42
CA LYS A 1212 5.75 -9.87 42.88
C LYS A 1212 6.18 -8.48 43.33
N ASP A 1213 5.66 -8.02 44.47
CA ASP A 1213 6.28 -6.98 45.29
C ASP A 1213 6.64 -7.53 46.68
N ASP A 1214 7.84 -7.19 47.17
CA ASP A 1214 8.40 -7.67 48.43
C ASP A 1214 7.62 -7.20 49.66
N ASN A 1215 6.82 -6.14 49.55
CA ASN A 1215 6.04 -5.58 50.65
C ASN A 1215 4.59 -6.11 50.70
N SER A 1216 4.01 -6.47 49.55
CA SER A 1216 2.59 -6.82 49.39
C SER A 1216 2.33 -8.25 48.87
N GLY A 1217 3.33 -8.95 48.33
CA GLY A 1217 3.21 -10.34 47.88
C GLY A 1217 2.97 -10.50 46.38
N MET A 1218 2.22 -11.53 45.98
CA MET A 1218 1.84 -11.80 44.59
C MET A 1218 0.86 -10.76 44.07
N ILE A 1219 1.28 -9.87 43.17
CA ILE A 1219 0.37 -8.85 42.63
C ILE A 1219 -0.67 -9.52 41.70
N ALA A 1220 -0.20 -10.31 40.73
CA ALA A 1220 -1.04 -11.14 39.88
C ALA A 1220 -0.25 -12.26 39.17
N THR A 1221 -0.95 -13.33 38.78
CA THR A 1221 -0.44 -14.44 37.94
C THR A 1221 -1.34 -14.65 36.72
N PHE A 1222 -0.75 -15.02 35.58
CA PHE A 1222 -1.42 -15.14 34.29
C PHE A 1222 -1.29 -16.55 33.71
N ASN A 1223 -2.42 -17.10 33.27
CA ASN A 1223 -2.52 -18.37 32.55
C ASN A 1223 -3.34 -18.15 31.27
N ARG A 1224 -2.92 -18.68 30.12
CA ARG A 1224 -3.72 -18.68 28.89
C ARG A 1224 -4.36 -20.05 28.66
N TYR A 1225 -5.62 -20.05 28.27
CA TYR A 1225 -6.37 -21.20 27.79
C TYR A 1225 -6.68 -21.01 26.30
N SER A 1226 -7.19 -22.05 25.62
CA SER A 1226 -7.41 -22.06 24.17
C SER A 1226 -8.31 -20.91 23.66
N ASN A 1227 -9.20 -20.39 24.49
CA ASN A 1227 -10.18 -19.36 24.12
C ASN A 1227 -10.20 -18.11 25.02
N TYR A 1228 -9.44 -18.05 26.12
CA TYR A 1228 -9.35 -16.87 27.00
C TYR A 1228 -8.07 -16.88 27.86
N THR A 1229 -7.70 -15.71 28.39
CA THR A 1229 -6.63 -15.52 29.39
C THR A 1229 -7.25 -15.32 30.77
N GLU A 1230 -6.72 -16.01 31.78
CA GLU A 1230 -7.06 -15.83 33.19
C GLU A 1230 -5.97 -15.05 33.92
N ALA A 1231 -6.36 -14.03 34.68
CA ALA A 1231 -5.52 -13.30 35.61
C ALA A 1231 -6.04 -13.47 37.04
N GLN A 1232 -5.23 -14.06 37.93
CA GLN A 1232 -5.56 -14.18 39.35
C GLN A 1232 -4.82 -13.09 40.14
N HIS A 1233 -5.55 -12.31 40.93
CA HIS A 1233 -5.01 -11.15 41.66
C HIS A 1233 -4.84 -11.44 43.17
N ASN A 1234 -3.99 -10.67 43.86
CA ASN A 1234 -3.66 -10.83 45.28
C ASN A 1234 -4.86 -10.79 46.26
N ASP A 1235 -5.96 -10.17 45.85
CA ASP A 1235 -7.19 -10.05 46.65
C ASP A 1235 -8.09 -11.31 46.54
N GLY A 1236 -7.71 -12.27 45.70
CA GLY A 1236 -8.45 -13.50 45.43
C GLY A 1236 -9.50 -13.37 44.32
N ASN A 1237 -9.56 -12.23 43.61
CA ASN A 1237 -10.39 -12.09 42.42
C ASN A 1237 -9.68 -12.65 41.19
N THR A 1238 -10.47 -13.26 40.31
CA THR A 1238 -10.04 -13.75 39.00
C THR A 1238 -10.69 -12.89 37.91
N THR A 1239 -9.88 -12.40 36.98
CA THR A 1239 -10.34 -11.65 35.79
C THR A 1239 -10.08 -12.49 34.54
N TYR A 1240 -11.10 -12.68 33.71
CA TYR A 1240 -10.98 -13.33 32.40
C TYR A 1240 -10.96 -12.27 31.28
N PHE A 1241 -10.24 -12.59 30.20
CA PHE A 1241 -10.08 -11.75 29.02
C PHE A 1241 -10.11 -12.63 27.76
N ASN A 1242 -10.94 -12.30 26.78
CA ASN A 1242 -11.10 -13.14 25.59
C ASN A 1242 -9.92 -12.93 24.62
N SER A 1243 -9.54 -11.67 24.40
CA SER A 1243 -8.39 -11.28 23.57
C SER A 1243 -7.29 -10.54 24.35
N ILE A 1244 -6.11 -10.46 23.75
CA ILE A 1244 -4.98 -9.67 24.24
C ILE A 1244 -5.28 -8.15 24.18
N ASP A 1245 -6.14 -7.70 23.26
CA ASP A 1245 -6.55 -6.30 23.16
C ASP A 1245 -7.60 -5.93 24.22
N GLU A 1246 -8.38 -6.88 24.72
CA GLU A 1246 -9.21 -6.69 25.90
C GLU A 1246 -8.36 -6.43 27.16
N ILE A 1247 -7.14 -6.99 27.24
CA ILE A 1247 -6.15 -6.69 28.30
C ILE A 1247 -5.52 -5.31 28.07
N ALA A 1248 -5.24 -4.96 26.80
CA ALA A 1248 -4.65 -3.68 26.44
C ALA A 1248 -5.53 -2.49 26.86
N ASN A 1249 -6.85 -2.62 26.66
CA ASN A 1249 -7.81 -1.53 26.78
C ASN A 1249 -8.51 -1.44 28.15
N LYS A 1250 -8.22 -2.33 29.11
CA LYS A 1250 -8.90 -2.35 30.42
C LYS A 1250 -8.31 -1.35 31.39
N GLU A 1251 -9.17 -0.46 31.91
CA GLU A 1251 -8.79 0.62 32.82
C GLU A 1251 -8.10 0.06 34.09
N GLY A 1252 -6.86 0.50 34.34
CA GLY A 1252 -6.01 0.00 35.43
C GLY A 1252 -4.99 -1.09 35.05
N CYS A 1253 -4.98 -1.59 33.81
CA CYS A 1253 -3.96 -2.57 33.36
C CYS A 1253 -2.65 -1.94 32.85
N ILE A 1254 -2.63 -0.61 32.64
CA ILE A 1254 -1.43 0.12 32.23
C ILE A 1254 -0.68 0.56 33.49
N PHE A 1255 0.52 0.03 33.71
CA PHE A 1255 1.38 0.47 34.80
C PHE A 1255 2.25 1.65 34.35
N ASP A 1256 2.12 2.76 35.05
CA ASP A 1256 2.96 3.93 34.86
C ASP A 1256 4.32 3.71 35.57
N VAL A 1257 5.39 3.58 34.77
CA VAL A 1257 6.76 3.37 35.23
C VAL A 1257 7.27 4.62 35.94
N GLY A 1258 6.86 5.80 35.49
CA GLY A 1258 7.09 7.08 36.17
C GLY A 1258 6.33 7.23 37.49
N TYR A 1259 5.13 6.68 37.61
CA TYR A 1259 4.34 6.64 38.84
C TYR A 1259 4.96 5.73 39.90
N LEU A 1260 5.59 4.62 39.49
CA LEU A 1260 6.41 3.79 40.37
C LEU A 1260 7.65 4.55 40.85
N ILE A 1261 8.34 5.28 39.97
CA ILE A 1261 9.49 6.14 40.32
C ILE A 1261 9.07 7.28 41.29
N GLN A 1262 7.88 7.86 41.14
CA GLN A 1262 7.37 8.93 42.01
C GLN A 1262 6.92 8.48 43.41
N LYS A 1263 6.83 7.17 43.68
CA LYS A 1263 6.36 6.64 44.98
C LYS A 1263 7.46 6.21 45.95
N LYS A 1264 8.71 6.63 45.69
CA LYS A 1264 9.87 6.51 46.59
C LYS A 1264 10.05 7.73 47.51
#